data_AF-A0AAW0GNQ6-F1
#
_entry.id   AF-A0AAW0GNQ6-F1
#
_cell.length_a   1.000
_cell.length_b   1.000
_cell.length_c   1.000
_cell.angle_alpha   90.00
_cell.angle_beta   90.00
_cell.angle_gamma   90.00
#
_symmetry.space_group_name_H-M   'P 1'
#
loop_
_entity.id
_entity.type
_entity.pdbx_description
1 polymer ?
#
loop_
_entity_poly.entity_id
_entity_poly.type
_entity_poly.pdbx_seq_one_letter_code
_entity_poly.pdbx_strand_id
1 'polypeptide(L)'
;MAKSSKRSPQNAAVNQRAVSPDQRARSPNAFSSNRAASPPGENYGQSLGMAGAAAMNMNGVNGTVGRAASPQGTYYAQSTPSAAPNGYTHGGTKGGSTGNVAGDLLRELRDKDVEVEAMKKKEAWMKAALAKATRSGFVYADPDELGPNAEDDDIDGRKISEMVINLKHLKAKLQASVVEQAKQASDRISEAEKMRSSAMQEAAYYRAKLAALEASSLPEASRLDRDRIVELERQLTMANEFRGEQERKFQELSESVALQTALFEQAEARAEEASKRADMLTEAHDRSAQQQSSLRERHSAMEATIRDQSDKILTQASTIEQIEADNMKLQAQFDELSHTRDQHVRALEQARSALQTASGRAEEVDTKYQRAQEQIGQLEGDIAELRGELEQRNGEVDNARARIVELEDAWAKSREEADNFRALTTGSLGELLDTHRDLKSDEDRAARGHAEKVHAMEGEITRIRDMLKDTSRRADDLQSELSRERQKIRDLELDSLALRSQMVGLRAQLSSSLAESGRLRKELAVKEVELRDRTHEQSSLGVRLDMLRNYLAEQGIVEGQDLKSGRVSPTRIAELEDQITETTRLQQRTERDLQKVLQQKRDAEARVESLTSEVVQLQNSPQPNGVDVNAETRAHEAEKKLEETESTYKARLAQLEDDYQLAVHYVKGTEKMMRKMKDELTKQKTLNQNLQSELEGRSDPGSRIRALNGRGTPSSESSDAHEVLRNQLIDAQRQVQRLNGDNRELRLRIDTLERDLEHMRDNVIASQRESDERLSRIEELEQDVERLQNSLVIARGGHDETLLEQLSNENTSLKRENEQLSHKIGLLLEVDQPSFGARPISGISERRVSTSSSENAMAFEHLSSELDDWQRQLASSMSSRRPIADFESSPLGHNRNRSRP
;
A
#
# COMPACT_ATOMS: atom_id res chain seq x y z
N MET A 1 -58.38 60.45 24.11
CA MET A 1 -58.00 60.97 25.44
C MET A 1 -57.79 59.78 26.37
N ALA A 2 -56.86 59.73 27.33
CA ALA A 2 -55.61 60.50 27.55
C ALA A 2 -54.76 59.77 28.62
N LYS A 3 -53.43 59.98 28.62
CA LYS A 3 -52.42 59.99 29.74
C LYS A 3 -52.61 59.01 30.96
N SER A 4 -51.57 58.42 31.56
CA SER A 4 -50.16 58.82 31.65
C SER A 4 -49.21 57.65 32.00
N SER A 5 -47.95 57.80 31.57
CA SER A 5 -46.74 57.18 32.14
C SER A 5 -46.66 57.23 33.68
N LYS A 6 -45.95 56.24 34.26
CA LYS A 6 -45.15 56.36 35.49
C LYS A 6 -43.80 55.63 35.36
N ARG A 7 -42.88 55.88 36.29
CA ARG A 7 -41.42 55.64 36.18
C ARG A 7 -40.86 54.99 37.48
N SER A 8 -39.61 54.53 37.43
CA SER A 8 -38.80 53.82 38.46
C SER A 8 -38.87 54.37 39.90
N PRO A 9 -38.53 53.53 40.90
CA PRO A 9 -37.16 53.51 41.48
C PRO A 9 -36.56 52.08 41.59
N GLN A 10 -35.27 51.78 41.84
CA GLN A 10 -34.09 52.40 42.51
C GLN A 10 -33.83 51.99 43.99
N ASN A 11 -32.61 51.44 44.20
CA ASN A 11 -31.73 51.45 45.40
C ASN A 11 -31.83 50.42 46.55
N ALA A 12 -30.62 49.96 46.94
CA ALA A 12 -30.17 49.45 48.26
C ALA A 12 -30.61 48.01 48.68
N ALA A 13 -29.85 47.24 49.49
CA ALA A 13 -28.54 47.50 50.14
C ALA A 13 -27.79 46.20 50.53
N VAL A 14 -26.45 46.30 50.74
CA VAL A 14 -25.64 45.63 51.81
C VAL A 14 -25.70 44.09 51.97
N ASN A 15 -24.57 43.37 51.76
CA ASN A 15 -23.69 42.91 52.88
C ASN A 15 -22.33 42.28 52.46
N GLN A 16 -21.55 41.80 53.44
CA GLN A 16 -20.10 41.57 53.41
C GLN A 16 -19.61 40.12 53.14
N ARG A 17 -18.52 39.99 52.37
CA ARG A 17 -17.26 39.23 52.66
C ARG A 17 -17.28 37.76 53.17
N ALA A 18 -16.96 36.80 52.28
CA ALA A 18 -16.20 35.54 52.54
C ALA A 18 -15.70 34.95 51.18
N VAL A 19 -14.40 34.75 50.92
CA VAL A 19 -13.53 33.55 51.20
C VAL A 19 -13.84 32.32 50.32
N SER A 20 -12.84 31.90 49.51
CA SER A 20 -12.82 30.65 48.71
C SER A 20 -12.48 29.41 49.57
N PRO A 21 -12.79 28.19 49.08
CA PRO A 21 -11.70 27.23 48.83
C PRO A 21 -11.90 26.28 47.63
N ASP A 22 -10.87 25.52 47.28
CA ASP A 22 -10.87 24.42 46.29
C ASP A 22 -11.79 23.23 46.64
N GLN A 23 -12.31 22.52 45.61
CA GLN A 23 -12.35 21.05 45.64
C GLN A 23 -12.53 20.32 44.28
N ARG A 24 -11.40 19.89 43.74
CA ARG A 24 -11.08 18.64 43.00
C ARG A 24 -12.16 17.51 42.96
N ALA A 25 -12.72 17.22 41.78
CA ALA A 25 -13.27 15.90 41.38
C ALA A 25 -13.29 15.76 39.84
N ARG A 26 -12.43 14.92 39.24
CA ARG A 26 -12.72 13.55 38.72
C ARG A 26 -13.52 13.46 37.40
N SER A 27 -12.80 13.19 36.31
CA SER A 27 -13.29 12.62 35.04
C SER A 27 -12.59 11.26 34.78
N PRO A 28 -13.17 10.31 34.03
CA PRO A 28 -12.60 8.97 33.82
C PRO A 28 -11.62 8.88 32.64
N ASN A 29 -10.65 7.95 32.72
CA ASN A 29 -9.66 7.68 31.67
C ASN A 29 -10.21 6.86 30.49
N ALA A 30 -9.73 7.16 29.27
CA ALA A 30 -9.58 6.16 28.20
C ALA A 30 -8.46 6.52 27.19
N PHE A 31 -7.47 5.63 27.13
CA PHE A 31 -6.45 5.31 26.10
C PHE A 31 -6.76 5.73 24.63
N SER A 32 -5.79 5.95 23.70
CA SER A 32 -4.32 5.70 23.70
C SER A 32 -3.62 6.51 22.56
N SER A 33 -2.36 6.98 22.69
CA SER A 33 -1.10 6.41 22.10
C SER A 33 -0.96 6.41 20.56
N ASN A 34 0.20 6.55 19.87
CA ASN A 34 1.67 6.72 20.10
C ASN A 34 2.33 6.95 18.69
N ARG A 35 3.62 7.26 18.40
CA ARG A 35 4.85 7.89 18.98
C ARG A 35 5.84 8.07 17.78
N ALA A 36 6.52 9.20 17.50
CA ALA A 36 7.92 9.58 17.86
C ALA A 36 8.97 8.42 17.96
N ALA A 37 10.30 8.55 17.72
CA ALA A 37 11.19 9.57 17.12
C ALA A 37 12.65 8.99 16.93
N SER A 38 13.67 9.82 16.61
CA SER A 38 15.10 9.45 16.38
C SER A 38 15.93 9.08 17.63
N PRO A 39 17.24 8.71 17.51
CA PRO A 39 18.32 9.49 18.19
C PRO A 39 19.66 9.66 17.34
N PRO A 40 20.93 9.76 17.83
CA PRO A 40 21.94 10.78 17.41
C PRO A 40 23.27 10.21 16.78
N GLY A 41 24.39 10.92 16.52
CA GLY A 41 24.74 12.36 16.49
C GLY A 41 26.24 12.69 16.79
N GLU A 42 26.80 13.77 16.19
CA GLU A 42 28.08 14.49 16.50
C GLU A 42 29.47 13.79 16.29
N ASN A 43 30.62 14.43 15.93
CA ASN A 43 30.94 15.80 15.45
C ASN A 43 32.30 15.91 14.68
N TYR A 44 32.46 16.92 13.78
CA TYR A 44 33.65 17.52 13.07
C TYR A 44 34.97 16.73 12.74
N GLY A 45 35.66 16.95 11.60
CA GLY A 45 35.40 17.81 10.42
C GLY A 45 36.64 18.03 9.48
N GLN A 46 36.45 18.80 8.37
CA GLN A 46 37.42 19.18 7.29
C GLN A 46 37.80 18.11 6.23
N SER A 47 38.08 18.42 4.94
CA SER A 47 37.67 19.53 4.02
C SER A 47 38.07 19.22 2.55
N LEU A 48 37.43 19.88 1.55
CA LEU A 48 37.61 19.78 0.07
C LEU A 48 37.30 18.39 -0.57
N GLY A 49 36.93 18.27 -1.86
CA GLY A 49 36.52 19.29 -2.85
C GLY A 49 36.46 18.79 -4.33
N MET A 50 35.39 19.18 -5.05
CA MET A 50 35.16 19.13 -6.52
C MET A 50 34.89 17.82 -7.32
N ALA A 51 33.66 17.78 -7.87
CA ALA A 51 33.30 17.69 -9.31
C ALA A 51 33.25 16.35 -10.10
N GLY A 52 32.31 16.29 -11.07
CA GLY A 52 32.05 15.17 -12.01
C GLY A 52 31.12 14.09 -11.44
N ALA A 53 29.88 13.82 -11.86
CA ALA A 53 29.15 13.99 -13.15
C ALA A 53 29.76 13.22 -14.34
N ALA A 54 29.01 12.47 -15.16
CA ALA A 54 27.63 11.94 -15.06
C ALA A 54 27.41 10.87 -16.17
N ALA A 55 26.31 10.10 -16.11
CA ALA A 55 25.80 9.21 -17.17
C ALA A 55 26.71 8.01 -17.55
N MET A 56 26.29 6.73 -17.59
CA MET A 56 25.03 6.11 -18.02
C MET A 56 24.55 6.52 -19.41
N ASN A 57 25.06 5.86 -20.46
CA ASN A 57 24.19 5.45 -21.54
C ASN A 57 24.63 4.13 -22.19
N MET A 58 23.65 3.36 -22.69
CA MET A 58 23.83 2.09 -23.40
C MET A 58 23.63 2.26 -24.90
N ASN A 59 24.44 1.55 -25.70
CA ASN A 59 24.14 0.97 -27.02
C ASN A 59 25.46 0.45 -27.64
N GLY A 60 25.54 -0.68 -28.33
CA GLY A 60 24.52 -1.71 -28.59
C GLY A 60 24.80 -2.48 -29.90
N VAL A 61 24.31 -3.73 -29.98
CA VAL A 61 24.18 -4.57 -31.21
C VAL A 61 25.43 -5.32 -31.75
N ASN A 62 25.37 -6.65 -31.54
CA ASN A 62 25.82 -7.79 -32.36
C ASN A 62 27.27 -8.03 -32.84
N GLY A 63 27.75 -9.24 -32.48
CA GLY A 63 28.35 -10.20 -33.42
C GLY A 63 29.82 -10.59 -33.15
N THR A 64 30.26 -11.84 -33.31
CA THR A 64 29.55 -13.13 -33.58
C THR A 64 30.54 -14.29 -33.37
N VAL A 65 30.15 -15.36 -32.66
CA VAL A 65 30.84 -16.69 -32.59
C VAL A 65 32.28 -16.68 -31.98
N GLY A 66 32.71 -17.60 -31.11
CA GLY A 66 32.02 -18.68 -30.41
C GLY A 66 32.97 -19.80 -29.95
N ARG A 67 32.48 -20.70 -29.08
CA ARG A 67 33.00 -22.07 -28.80
C ARG A 67 34.35 -22.25 -28.04
N ALA A 68 34.22 -22.37 -26.71
CA ALA A 68 34.73 -23.45 -25.84
C ALA A 68 36.24 -23.83 -25.73
N ALA A 69 36.69 -23.88 -24.46
CA ALA A 69 37.50 -24.92 -23.80
C ALA A 69 38.85 -25.42 -24.40
N SER A 70 39.94 -25.04 -23.70
CA SER A 70 40.88 -25.89 -22.92
C SER A 70 41.15 -27.37 -23.29
N PRO A 71 42.32 -27.94 -22.90
CA PRO A 71 43.68 -27.37 -22.79
C PRO A 71 44.78 -28.33 -23.37
N GLN A 72 46.09 -27.99 -23.23
CA GLN A 72 47.27 -28.89 -23.00
C GLN A 72 48.57 -28.33 -23.63
N GLY A 73 49.66 -28.27 -22.84
CA GLY A 73 51.07 -28.15 -23.30
C GLY A 73 51.53 -26.83 -23.98
N THR A 74 52.83 -26.48 -24.03
CA THR A 74 54.01 -26.99 -23.26
C THR A 74 55.17 -25.97 -23.30
N TYR A 75 56.05 -26.03 -22.29
CA TYR A 75 57.47 -25.57 -22.26
C TYR A 75 57.90 -24.10 -22.07
N TYR A 76 58.91 -23.99 -21.19
CA TYR A 76 60.02 -23.02 -21.01
C TYR A 76 59.81 -21.50 -20.80
N ALA A 77 60.20 -21.10 -19.59
CA ALA A 77 60.35 -19.77 -19.01
C ALA A 77 61.40 -18.84 -19.65
N GLN A 78 61.27 -17.52 -19.40
CA GLN A 78 62.38 -16.70 -18.88
C GLN A 78 61.91 -15.39 -18.17
N SER A 79 62.87 -14.68 -17.58
CA SER A 79 62.89 -13.26 -17.14
C SER A 79 61.86 -12.72 -16.11
N THR A 80 62.31 -12.61 -14.86
CA THR A 80 62.18 -11.41 -13.99
C THR A 80 63.30 -10.38 -14.36
N PRO A 81 63.46 -9.15 -13.77
CA PRO A 81 62.86 -8.59 -12.54
C PRO A 81 62.51 -7.06 -12.55
N SER A 82 62.34 -6.51 -11.34
CA SER A 82 62.44 -5.08 -10.93
C SER A 82 61.21 -4.16 -11.09
N ALA A 83 60.94 -3.19 -10.19
CA ALA A 83 61.60 -2.81 -8.92
C ALA A 83 60.59 -2.28 -7.87
N ALA A 84 61.05 -2.07 -6.62
CA ALA A 84 60.27 -1.51 -5.50
C ALA A 84 60.25 0.05 -5.50
N PRO A 85 59.61 0.70 -4.51
CA PRO A 85 60.45 1.24 -3.42
C PRO A 85 59.86 1.14 -1.99
N ASN A 86 60.70 1.52 -1.00
CA ASN A 86 60.44 1.53 0.45
C ASN A 86 59.42 2.60 0.91
N GLY A 87 58.92 2.46 2.16
CA GLY A 87 58.15 3.51 2.84
C GLY A 87 57.93 3.28 4.35
N TYR A 88 58.98 3.34 5.17
CA TYR A 88 58.85 3.38 6.64
C TYR A 88 58.35 4.76 7.12
N THR A 89 57.52 4.79 8.18
CA THR A 89 57.28 5.99 9.00
C THR A 89 57.24 5.65 10.50
N HIS A 90 57.57 6.62 11.36
CA HIS A 90 57.72 6.46 12.82
C HIS A 90 56.42 6.75 13.59
N GLY A 91 56.34 6.27 14.84
CA GLY A 91 55.48 6.89 15.86
C GLY A 91 55.26 6.09 17.14
N GLY A 92 56.09 6.29 18.18
CA GLY A 92 55.87 5.68 19.49
C GLY A 92 56.87 6.15 20.55
N THR A 93 56.47 7.12 21.38
CA THR A 93 57.29 7.68 22.47
C THR A 93 56.63 7.51 23.84
N LYS A 94 57.44 7.70 24.89
CA LYS A 94 57.21 7.42 26.32
C LYS A 94 57.42 5.94 26.71
N GLY A 95 58.07 5.62 27.84
CA GLY A 95 58.83 6.53 28.71
C GLY A 95 59.02 6.03 30.14
N GLY A 96 60.26 5.66 30.47
CA GLY A 96 60.74 5.56 31.86
C GLY A 96 60.43 4.27 32.62
N SER A 97 61.46 3.45 32.84
CA SER A 97 61.76 2.90 34.17
C SER A 97 63.23 2.48 34.23
N THR A 98 63.96 2.88 35.28
CA THR A 98 65.39 2.54 35.45
C THR A 98 65.53 1.21 36.18
N GLY A 99 65.47 0.10 35.44
CA GLY A 99 65.70 -1.24 35.98
C GLY A 99 65.98 -2.28 34.90
N ASN A 100 67.00 -3.12 35.12
CA ASN A 100 67.38 -4.27 34.29
C ASN A 100 67.93 -3.99 32.86
N VAL A 101 68.95 -3.13 32.76
CA VAL A 101 69.77 -2.95 31.53
C VAL A 101 70.27 -4.29 30.95
N ALA A 102 70.60 -5.26 31.81
CA ALA A 102 70.99 -6.61 31.39
C ALA A 102 69.87 -7.42 30.72
N GLY A 103 68.60 -7.14 31.05
CA GLY A 103 67.43 -7.79 30.46
C GLY A 103 67.17 -7.31 29.03
N ASP A 104 67.22 -6.00 28.80
CA ASP A 104 67.09 -5.44 27.46
C ASP A 104 68.26 -5.81 26.56
N LEU A 105 69.51 -5.82 27.07
CA LEU A 105 70.67 -6.32 26.31
C LEU A 105 70.54 -7.80 25.92
N LEU A 106 70.06 -8.66 26.82
CA LEU A 106 69.81 -10.08 26.51
C LEU A 106 68.69 -10.25 25.47
N ARG A 107 67.68 -9.37 25.49
CA ARG A 107 66.61 -9.37 24.49
C ARG A 107 67.10 -8.87 23.13
N GLU A 108 67.83 -7.76 23.10
CA GLU A 108 68.40 -7.20 21.86
C GLU A 108 69.41 -8.16 21.21
N LEU A 109 70.23 -8.87 22.02
CA LEU A 109 71.10 -9.95 21.52
C LEU A 109 70.28 -11.10 20.92
N ARG A 110 69.23 -11.55 21.60
CA ARG A 110 68.37 -12.64 21.09
C ARG A 110 67.63 -12.26 19.81
N ASP A 111 67.16 -11.02 19.71
CA ASP A 111 66.49 -10.52 18.50
C ASP A 111 67.49 -10.40 17.34
N LYS A 112 68.75 -10.01 17.60
CA LYS A 112 69.84 -10.06 16.59
C LYS A 112 70.28 -11.49 16.23
N ASP A 113 70.30 -12.44 17.17
CA ASP A 113 70.57 -13.85 16.85
C ASP A 113 69.50 -14.42 15.90
N VAL A 114 68.24 -14.06 16.08
CA VAL A 114 67.14 -14.42 15.17
C VAL A 114 67.32 -13.76 13.79
N GLU A 115 67.75 -12.50 13.73
CA GLU A 115 68.08 -11.82 12.46
C GLU A 115 69.28 -12.48 11.76
N VAL A 116 70.33 -12.82 12.50
CA VAL A 116 71.52 -13.54 12.00
C VAL A 116 71.15 -14.92 11.46
N GLU A 117 70.29 -15.68 12.15
CA GLU A 117 69.77 -16.96 11.64
C GLU A 117 68.87 -16.79 10.40
N ALA A 118 68.09 -15.71 10.32
CA ALA A 118 67.33 -15.38 9.11
C ALA A 118 68.26 -15.02 7.93
N MET A 119 69.36 -14.31 8.19
CA MET A 119 70.37 -13.99 7.18
C MET A 119 71.15 -15.22 6.72
N LYS A 120 71.58 -16.10 7.64
CA LYS A 120 72.18 -17.41 7.29
C LYS A 120 71.24 -18.26 6.43
N LYS A 121 69.93 -18.27 6.73
CA LYS A 121 68.93 -18.99 5.92
C LYS A 121 68.77 -18.40 4.51
N LYS A 122 68.77 -17.06 4.38
CA LYS A 122 68.80 -16.37 3.07
C LYS A 122 70.09 -16.69 2.31
N GLU A 123 71.24 -16.66 2.98
CA GLU A 123 72.55 -16.99 2.40
C GLU A 123 72.61 -18.44 1.92
N ALA A 124 72.13 -19.40 2.73
CA ALA A 124 72.06 -20.81 2.37
C ALA A 124 71.12 -21.05 1.17
N TRP A 125 69.95 -20.39 1.14
CA TRP A 125 69.03 -20.45 0.00
C TRP A 125 69.64 -19.84 -1.27
N MET A 126 70.32 -18.70 -1.15
CA MET A 126 71.03 -18.04 -2.25
C MET A 126 72.18 -18.91 -2.79
N LYS A 127 72.98 -19.51 -1.91
CA LYS A 127 74.02 -20.49 -2.27
C LYS A 127 73.43 -21.73 -2.95
N ALA A 128 72.29 -22.24 -2.48
CA ALA A 128 71.59 -23.35 -3.13
C ALA A 128 71.03 -22.97 -4.52
N ALA A 129 70.51 -21.75 -4.67
CA ALA A 129 70.03 -21.23 -5.95
C ALA A 129 71.18 -21.02 -6.96
N LEU A 130 72.29 -20.40 -6.54
CA LEU A 130 73.50 -20.25 -7.36
C LEU A 130 74.09 -21.62 -7.75
N ALA A 131 74.18 -22.56 -6.79
CA ALA A 131 74.63 -23.92 -7.07
C ALA A 131 73.63 -24.72 -7.94
N LYS A 132 72.37 -24.30 -8.07
CA LYS A 132 71.43 -24.85 -9.05
C LYS A 132 71.65 -24.22 -10.42
N ALA A 133 71.83 -22.89 -10.47
CA ALA A 133 72.09 -22.13 -11.69
C ALA A 133 73.37 -22.60 -12.42
N THR A 134 74.48 -22.78 -11.69
CA THR A 134 75.74 -23.29 -12.27
C THR A 134 75.61 -24.72 -12.78
N ARG A 135 74.83 -25.59 -12.09
CA ARG A 135 74.51 -26.95 -12.59
C ARG A 135 73.58 -26.95 -13.81
N SER A 136 72.79 -25.91 -14.02
CA SER A 136 72.08 -25.66 -15.29
C SER A 136 72.94 -24.91 -16.35
N GLY A 137 74.26 -24.82 -16.16
CA GLY A 137 75.18 -24.25 -17.14
C GLY A 137 75.31 -22.71 -17.11
N PHE A 138 74.73 -22.03 -16.12
CA PHE A 138 74.90 -20.59 -15.97
C PHE A 138 76.30 -20.25 -15.48
N VAL A 139 77.12 -19.66 -16.35
CA VAL A 139 78.43 -19.11 -16.02
C VAL A 139 78.24 -17.62 -15.67
N TYR A 140 78.65 -17.23 -14.46
CA TYR A 140 78.70 -15.82 -14.08
C TYR A 140 79.86 -15.17 -14.86
N ALA A 141 79.52 -14.29 -15.81
CA ALA A 141 80.50 -13.43 -16.45
C ALA A 141 80.73 -12.22 -15.54
N ASP A 142 81.93 -12.14 -14.95
CA ASP A 142 82.31 -11.00 -14.13
C ASP A 142 82.47 -9.76 -15.03
N PRO A 143 81.77 -8.64 -14.77
CA PRO A 143 81.78 -7.49 -15.68
C PRO A 143 83.08 -6.68 -15.60
N ASP A 144 83.85 -6.81 -14.52
CA ASP A 144 84.99 -5.93 -14.19
C ASP A 144 86.30 -6.25 -14.96
N GLU A 145 86.35 -7.30 -15.80
CA GLU A 145 87.50 -7.61 -16.68
C GLU A 145 87.37 -7.05 -18.12
N LEU A 146 86.33 -6.26 -18.43
CA LEU A 146 86.26 -5.47 -19.68
C LEU A 146 86.62 -4.00 -19.43
N GLY A 147 87.87 -3.64 -19.75
CA GLY A 147 88.37 -2.28 -19.58
C GLY A 147 87.58 -1.24 -20.40
N PRO A 148 87.35 -0.02 -19.86
CA PRO A 148 86.46 0.95 -20.48
C PRO A 148 87.12 1.66 -21.67
N ASN A 149 86.89 1.17 -22.89
CA ASN A 149 87.01 1.91 -24.16
C ASN A 149 86.48 1.07 -25.35
N ALA A 150 85.16 1.06 -25.56
CA ALA A 150 84.51 0.60 -26.80
C ALA A 150 83.02 1.03 -26.83
N GLU A 151 82.76 2.34 -26.90
CA GLU A 151 81.48 2.83 -27.44
C GLU A 151 81.57 2.78 -28.97
N ASP A 152 80.90 1.83 -29.63
CA ASP A 152 80.08 2.05 -30.84
C ASP A 152 79.47 0.75 -31.39
N ASP A 153 78.47 0.88 -32.28
CA ASP A 153 77.61 -0.19 -32.82
C ASP A 153 78.27 -1.10 -33.89
N ASP A 154 79.55 -1.44 -33.72
CA ASP A 154 80.29 -2.25 -34.69
C ASP A 154 79.81 -3.72 -34.72
N ILE A 155 79.17 -4.08 -35.83
CA ILE A 155 78.73 -5.45 -36.16
C ILE A 155 79.90 -6.44 -36.06
N ASP A 156 81.12 -6.00 -36.41
CA ASP A 156 82.31 -6.83 -36.33
C ASP A 156 82.77 -7.08 -34.88
N GLY A 157 82.47 -6.18 -33.93
CA GLY A 157 82.61 -6.44 -32.50
C GLY A 157 81.70 -7.58 -32.02
N ARG A 158 80.46 -7.66 -32.54
CA ARG A 158 79.57 -8.80 -32.29
C ARG A 158 80.04 -10.08 -33.00
N LYS A 159 80.51 -10.02 -34.25
CA LYS A 159 81.10 -11.19 -34.92
C LYS A 159 82.36 -11.68 -34.20
N ILE A 160 83.18 -10.79 -33.65
CA ILE A 160 84.36 -11.14 -32.86
C ILE A 160 83.93 -11.76 -31.52
N SER A 161 82.91 -11.25 -30.83
CA SER A 161 82.42 -11.87 -29.60
C SER A 161 81.76 -13.24 -29.86
N GLU A 162 80.98 -13.39 -30.93
CA GLU A 162 80.46 -14.68 -31.40
C GLU A 162 81.58 -15.63 -31.83
N MET A 163 82.61 -15.16 -32.53
CA MET A 163 83.77 -15.96 -32.90
C MET A 163 84.59 -16.37 -31.67
N VAL A 164 84.72 -15.52 -30.66
CA VAL A 164 85.35 -15.82 -29.37
C VAL A 164 84.49 -16.79 -28.54
N ILE A 165 83.17 -16.68 -28.57
CA ILE A 165 82.24 -17.63 -27.93
C ILE A 165 82.31 -18.99 -28.65
N ASN A 166 82.33 -19.00 -29.97
CA ASN A 166 82.49 -20.22 -30.77
C ASN A 166 83.88 -20.83 -30.61
N LEU A 167 84.95 -20.02 -30.49
CA LEU A 167 86.30 -20.50 -30.15
C LEU A 167 86.38 -21.00 -28.70
N LYS A 168 85.67 -20.39 -27.75
CA LYS A 168 85.53 -20.89 -26.36
C LYS A 168 84.72 -22.20 -26.32
N HIS A 169 83.66 -22.33 -27.10
CA HIS A 169 82.86 -23.55 -27.22
C HIS A 169 83.65 -24.66 -27.93
N LEU A 170 84.33 -24.36 -29.03
CA LEU A 170 85.24 -25.29 -29.71
C LEU A 170 86.42 -25.67 -28.81
N LYS A 171 87.00 -24.73 -28.04
CA LYS A 171 88.01 -25.04 -27.02
C LYS A 171 87.45 -25.96 -25.95
N ALA A 172 86.25 -25.71 -25.42
CA ALA A 172 85.63 -26.58 -24.42
C ALA A 172 85.30 -27.97 -24.98
N LYS A 173 84.80 -28.05 -26.21
CA LYS A 173 84.47 -29.29 -26.91
C LYS A 173 85.71 -30.09 -27.31
N LEU A 174 86.78 -29.40 -27.72
CA LEU A 174 88.08 -29.99 -28.04
C LEU A 174 88.84 -30.39 -26.77
N GLN A 175 88.73 -29.63 -25.68
CA GLN A 175 89.24 -30.02 -24.36
C GLN A 175 88.48 -31.24 -23.83
N ALA A 176 87.15 -31.31 -24.00
CA ALA A 176 86.36 -32.49 -23.67
C ALA A 176 86.74 -33.69 -24.53
N SER A 177 86.91 -33.55 -25.84
CA SER A 177 87.35 -34.65 -26.72
C SER A 177 88.79 -35.06 -26.48
N VAL A 178 89.69 -34.14 -26.12
CA VAL A 178 91.08 -34.46 -25.73
C VAL A 178 91.11 -35.16 -24.37
N VAL A 179 90.28 -34.77 -23.40
CA VAL A 179 90.14 -35.49 -22.12
C VAL A 179 89.55 -36.89 -22.35
N GLU A 180 88.55 -37.03 -23.22
CA GLU A 180 87.94 -38.32 -23.54
C GLU A 180 88.89 -39.23 -24.34
N GLN A 181 89.63 -38.69 -25.31
CA GLN A 181 90.70 -39.42 -26.00
C GLN A 181 91.86 -39.76 -25.06
N ALA A 182 92.19 -38.89 -24.09
CA ALA A 182 93.20 -39.17 -23.08
C ALA A 182 92.75 -40.26 -22.10
N LYS A 183 91.46 -40.31 -21.73
CA LYS A 183 90.88 -41.46 -20.99
C LYS A 183 90.98 -42.73 -21.81
N GLN A 184 90.42 -42.76 -23.02
CA GLN A 184 90.46 -43.96 -23.87
C GLN A 184 91.89 -44.41 -24.23
N ALA A 185 92.85 -43.49 -24.30
CA ALA A 185 94.27 -43.81 -24.41
C ALA A 185 94.83 -44.36 -23.08
N SER A 186 94.51 -43.75 -21.94
CA SER A 186 94.89 -44.22 -20.60
C SER A 186 94.32 -45.59 -20.27
N ASP A 187 93.08 -45.87 -20.68
CA ASP A 187 92.41 -47.16 -20.48
C ASP A 187 93.11 -48.24 -21.31
N ARG A 188 93.35 -47.99 -22.60
CA ARG A 188 94.13 -48.86 -23.49
C ARG A 188 95.58 -49.04 -23.04
N ILE A 189 96.21 -48.01 -22.46
CA ILE A 189 97.53 -48.11 -21.83
C ILE A 189 97.44 -49.00 -20.59
N SER A 190 96.43 -48.83 -19.73
CA SER A 190 96.24 -49.69 -18.55
C SER A 190 95.96 -51.15 -18.93
N GLU A 191 95.23 -51.39 -20.02
CA GLU A 191 95.00 -52.71 -20.59
C GLU A 191 96.29 -53.29 -21.17
N ALA A 192 97.04 -52.52 -21.94
CA ALA A 192 98.36 -52.92 -22.44
C ALA A 192 99.36 -53.18 -21.30
N GLU A 193 99.29 -52.44 -20.18
CA GLU A 193 100.11 -52.67 -18.99
C GLU A 193 99.65 -53.88 -18.18
N LYS A 194 98.34 -54.16 -18.07
CA LYS A 194 97.80 -55.41 -17.51
C LYS A 194 98.23 -56.61 -18.35
N MET A 195 98.08 -56.54 -19.67
CA MET A 195 98.50 -57.59 -20.60
C MET A 195 100.03 -57.77 -20.64
N ARG A 196 100.80 -56.68 -20.52
CA ARG A 196 102.26 -56.73 -20.42
C ARG A 196 102.71 -57.29 -19.07
N SER A 197 102.06 -56.94 -17.96
CA SER A 197 102.43 -57.45 -16.64
C SER A 197 102.05 -58.91 -16.46
N SER A 198 100.90 -59.37 -16.95
CA SER A 198 100.58 -60.79 -17.03
C SER A 198 101.55 -61.55 -17.95
N ALA A 199 101.83 -61.04 -19.15
CA ALA A 199 102.83 -61.65 -20.05
C ALA A 199 104.25 -61.67 -19.44
N MET A 200 104.64 -60.67 -18.64
CA MET A 200 105.91 -60.68 -17.91
C MET A 200 105.90 -61.67 -16.74
N GLN A 201 104.78 -61.85 -16.05
CA GLN A 201 104.62 -62.89 -15.03
C GLN A 201 104.68 -64.30 -15.64
N GLU A 202 104.05 -64.52 -16.80
CA GLU A 202 104.13 -65.79 -17.53
C GLU A 202 105.52 -66.05 -18.10
N ALA A 203 106.18 -65.03 -18.68
CA ALA A 203 107.56 -65.15 -19.14
C ALA A 203 108.53 -65.44 -17.97
N ALA A 204 108.33 -64.81 -16.80
CA ALA A 204 109.09 -65.12 -15.59
C ALA A 204 108.81 -66.54 -15.09
N TYR A 205 107.56 -66.99 -15.12
CA TYR A 205 107.16 -68.36 -14.78
C TYR A 205 107.83 -69.40 -15.68
N TYR A 206 107.71 -69.26 -17.00
CA TYR A 206 108.34 -70.18 -17.95
C TYR A 206 109.87 -70.15 -17.85
N ARG A 207 110.48 -68.98 -17.60
CA ARG A 207 111.93 -68.86 -17.35
C ARG A 207 112.38 -69.55 -16.06
N ALA A 208 111.62 -69.43 -14.98
CA ALA A 208 111.90 -70.12 -13.72
C ALA A 208 111.74 -71.65 -13.87
N LYS A 209 110.71 -72.10 -14.60
CA LYS A 209 110.48 -73.51 -14.92
C LYS A 209 111.59 -74.09 -15.80
N LEU A 210 112.04 -73.35 -16.82
CA LEU A 210 113.19 -73.74 -17.64
C LEU A 210 114.47 -73.85 -16.81
N ALA A 211 114.79 -72.85 -15.98
CA ALA A 211 115.96 -72.90 -15.11
C ALA A 211 115.94 -74.09 -14.12
N ALA A 212 114.77 -74.43 -13.57
CA ALA A 212 114.61 -75.61 -12.73
C ALA A 212 114.82 -76.93 -13.50
N LEU A 213 114.40 -77.01 -14.77
CA LEU A 213 114.63 -78.17 -15.64
C LEU A 213 116.10 -78.27 -16.10
N GLU A 214 116.74 -77.15 -16.44
CA GLU A 214 118.18 -77.07 -16.76
C GLU A 214 119.05 -77.50 -15.57
N ALA A 215 118.65 -77.14 -14.35
CA ALA A 215 119.25 -77.60 -13.09
C ALA A 215 118.90 -79.07 -12.73
N SER A 216 118.13 -79.79 -13.56
CA SER A 216 117.60 -81.14 -13.30
C SER A 216 116.71 -81.25 -12.04
N SER A 217 116.21 -80.12 -11.53
CA SER A 217 115.37 -79.98 -10.33
C SER A 217 113.89 -80.29 -10.63
N LEU A 218 113.61 -81.53 -11.04
CA LEU A 218 112.26 -82.01 -11.34
C LEU A 218 111.20 -81.77 -10.22
N PRO A 219 111.49 -81.95 -8.91
CA PRO A 219 110.50 -81.66 -7.87
C PRO A 219 110.18 -80.15 -7.74
N GLU A 220 111.12 -79.27 -8.13
CA GLU A 220 110.95 -77.82 -8.06
C GLU A 220 110.14 -77.27 -9.24
N ALA A 221 110.41 -77.76 -10.46
CA ALA A 221 109.53 -77.52 -11.61
C ALA A 221 108.09 -78.00 -11.31
N SER A 222 107.96 -79.15 -10.64
CA SER A 222 106.67 -79.68 -10.17
C SER A 222 106.04 -78.86 -9.03
N ARG A 223 106.82 -78.07 -8.28
CA ARG A 223 106.29 -77.14 -7.28
C ARG A 223 105.73 -75.90 -7.98
N LEU A 224 106.51 -75.31 -8.89
CA LEU A 224 106.09 -74.17 -9.70
C LEU A 224 104.78 -74.45 -10.48
N ASP A 225 104.62 -75.65 -11.05
CA ASP A 225 103.36 -76.06 -11.69
C ASP A 225 102.17 -76.03 -10.71
N ARG A 226 102.34 -76.52 -9.47
CA ARG A 226 101.29 -76.45 -8.44
C ARG A 226 101.03 -75.03 -7.98
N ASP A 227 102.07 -74.24 -7.76
CA ASP A 227 102.00 -72.84 -7.35
C ASP A 227 101.21 -72.01 -8.41
N ARG A 228 101.42 -72.29 -9.71
CA ARG A 228 100.66 -71.67 -10.82
C ARG A 228 99.22 -72.19 -10.94
N ILE A 229 98.97 -73.47 -10.69
CA ILE A 229 97.61 -74.03 -10.64
C ILE A 229 96.80 -73.37 -9.53
N VAL A 230 97.35 -73.30 -8.30
CA VAL A 230 96.67 -72.66 -7.15
C VAL A 230 96.38 -71.18 -7.40
N GLU A 231 97.30 -70.44 -8.05
CA GLU A 231 97.03 -69.04 -8.43
C GLU A 231 95.96 -68.91 -9.51
N LEU A 232 95.89 -69.82 -10.49
CA LEU A 232 94.82 -69.84 -11.49
C LEU A 232 93.47 -70.25 -10.89
N GLU A 233 93.45 -71.21 -9.97
CA GLU A 233 92.27 -71.59 -9.19
C GLU A 233 91.77 -70.40 -8.36
N ARG A 234 92.68 -69.68 -7.67
CA ARG A 234 92.36 -68.47 -6.90
C ARG A 234 91.82 -67.33 -7.77
N GLN A 235 92.37 -67.14 -8.98
CA GLN A 235 91.85 -66.17 -9.95
C GLN A 235 90.46 -66.59 -10.46
N LEU A 236 90.22 -67.90 -10.64
CA LEU A 236 88.93 -68.45 -11.06
C LEU A 236 87.87 -68.40 -9.94
N THR A 237 88.22 -68.59 -8.67
CA THR A 237 87.29 -68.37 -7.55
C THR A 237 86.93 -66.89 -7.45
N MET A 238 87.90 -65.97 -7.49
CA MET A 238 87.62 -64.52 -7.48
C MET A 238 86.74 -64.08 -8.68
N ALA A 239 86.96 -64.66 -9.87
CA ALA A 239 86.13 -64.37 -11.04
C ALA A 239 84.70 -64.90 -10.89
N ASN A 240 84.52 -66.08 -10.28
CA ASN A 240 83.20 -66.64 -9.97
C ASN A 240 82.49 -65.89 -8.83
N GLU A 241 83.21 -65.42 -7.82
CA GLU A 241 82.70 -64.56 -6.74
C GLU A 241 82.20 -63.23 -7.31
N PHE A 242 83.03 -62.55 -8.11
CA PHE A 242 82.63 -61.32 -8.80
C PHE A 242 81.46 -61.54 -9.76
N ARG A 243 81.43 -62.65 -10.50
CA ARG A 243 80.26 -63.02 -11.31
C ARG A 243 79.02 -63.20 -10.42
N GLY A 244 79.12 -63.92 -9.31
CA GLY A 244 78.02 -64.12 -8.37
C GLY A 244 77.50 -62.81 -7.75
N GLU A 245 78.37 -61.83 -7.51
CA GLU A 245 77.95 -60.48 -7.14
C GLU A 245 77.19 -59.77 -8.27
N GLN A 246 77.66 -59.86 -9.52
CA GLN A 246 76.97 -59.24 -10.66
C GLN A 246 75.63 -59.93 -10.95
N GLU A 247 75.55 -61.24 -10.79
CA GLU A 247 74.32 -62.03 -10.98
C GLU A 247 73.29 -61.71 -9.88
N ARG A 248 73.74 -61.46 -8.63
CA ARG A 248 72.90 -60.87 -7.57
C ARG A 248 72.45 -59.44 -7.88
N LYS A 249 73.38 -58.54 -8.27
CA LYS A 249 73.04 -57.15 -8.65
C LYS A 249 72.05 -57.11 -9.82
N PHE A 250 72.14 -58.05 -10.77
CA PHE A 250 71.18 -58.19 -11.86
C PHE A 250 69.81 -58.69 -11.36
N GLN A 251 69.78 -59.65 -10.43
CA GLN A 251 68.55 -60.10 -9.76
C GLN A 251 67.89 -58.94 -8.98
N GLU A 252 68.63 -58.26 -8.10
CA GLU A 252 68.19 -57.08 -7.35
C GLU A 252 67.63 -55.99 -8.27
N LEU A 253 68.31 -55.70 -9.39
CA LEU A 253 67.81 -54.74 -10.38
C LEU A 253 66.54 -55.23 -11.08
N SER A 254 66.47 -56.50 -11.49
CA SER A 254 65.28 -57.06 -12.16
C SER A 254 64.06 -57.12 -11.23
N GLU A 255 64.25 -57.46 -9.96
CA GLU A 255 63.23 -57.39 -8.91
C GLU A 255 62.79 -55.94 -8.66
N SER A 256 63.73 -54.99 -8.63
CA SER A 256 63.41 -53.56 -8.47
C SER A 256 62.61 -53.01 -9.66
N VAL A 257 62.88 -53.49 -10.88
CA VAL A 257 62.14 -53.11 -12.09
C VAL A 257 60.76 -53.77 -12.10
N ALA A 258 60.64 -55.06 -11.76
CA ALA A 258 59.35 -55.74 -11.64
C ALA A 258 58.45 -55.14 -10.55
N LEU A 259 59.04 -54.71 -9.43
CA LEU A 259 58.34 -53.97 -8.38
C LEU A 259 57.91 -52.57 -8.88
N GLN A 260 58.75 -51.88 -9.64
CA GLN A 260 58.38 -50.60 -10.24
C GLN A 260 57.25 -50.74 -11.27
N THR A 261 57.28 -51.73 -12.17
CA THR A 261 56.18 -51.96 -13.13
C THR A 261 54.88 -52.31 -12.41
N ALA A 262 54.91 -53.18 -11.40
CA ALA A 262 53.74 -53.49 -10.59
C ALA A 262 53.18 -52.25 -9.84
N LEU A 263 54.05 -51.34 -9.36
CA LEU A 263 53.61 -50.07 -8.77
C LEU A 263 53.04 -49.10 -9.81
N PHE A 264 53.58 -49.06 -11.04
CA PHE A 264 53.02 -48.25 -12.13
C PHE A 264 51.67 -48.79 -12.59
N GLU A 265 51.52 -50.10 -12.82
CA GLU A 265 50.24 -50.76 -13.12
C GLU A 265 49.20 -50.49 -12.03
N GLN A 266 49.59 -50.55 -10.74
CA GLN A 266 48.71 -50.24 -9.62
C GLN A 266 48.40 -48.73 -9.47
N ALA A 267 49.23 -47.84 -10.03
CA ALA A 267 48.94 -46.41 -10.11
C ALA A 267 48.01 -46.09 -11.30
N GLU A 268 48.22 -46.74 -12.44
CA GLU A 268 47.40 -46.63 -13.65
C GLU A 268 45.99 -47.18 -13.41
N ALA A 269 45.84 -48.34 -12.80
CA ALA A 269 44.53 -48.88 -12.41
C ALA A 269 43.75 -47.92 -11.46
N ARG A 270 44.44 -47.30 -10.49
CA ARG A 270 43.82 -46.27 -9.62
C ARG A 270 43.45 -45.00 -10.38
N ALA A 271 44.22 -44.62 -11.40
CA ALA A 271 43.93 -43.48 -12.25
C ALA A 271 42.74 -43.76 -13.18
N GLU A 272 42.63 -44.96 -13.74
CA GLU A 272 41.45 -45.41 -14.49
C GLU A 272 40.19 -45.40 -13.61
N GLU A 273 40.25 -45.94 -12.40
CA GLU A 273 39.11 -45.88 -11.48
C GLU A 273 38.76 -44.42 -11.11
N ALA A 274 39.75 -43.54 -10.99
CA ALA A 274 39.52 -42.12 -10.73
C ALA A 274 38.84 -41.43 -11.92
N SER A 275 39.23 -41.75 -13.17
CA SER A 275 38.51 -41.32 -14.38
C SER A 275 37.08 -41.83 -14.35
N LYS A 276 36.87 -43.15 -14.24
CA LYS A 276 35.53 -43.76 -14.24
C LYS A 276 34.62 -43.16 -13.15
N ARG A 277 35.17 -42.84 -11.97
CA ARG A 277 34.45 -42.13 -10.90
C ARG A 277 34.14 -40.66 -11.25
N ALA A 278 35.02 -39.95 -11.96
CA ALA A 278 34.75 -38.62 -12.48
C ALA A 278 33.70 -38.64 -13.61
N ASP A 279 33.79 -39.60 -14.53
CA ASP A 279 32.86 -39.79 -15.66
C ASP A 279 31.44 -40.12 -15.17
N MET A 280 31.31 -40.95 -14.13
CA MET A 280 30.02 -41.19 -13.45
C MET A 280 29.46 -39.94 -12.76
N LEU A 281 30.32 -39.05 -12.26
CA LEU A 281 29.89 -37.80 -11.62
C LEU A 281 29.48 -36.73 -12.64
N THR A 282 30.15 -36.64 -13.80
CA THR A 282 29.73 -35.76 -14.90
C THR A 282 28.41 -36.23 -15.51
N GLU A 283 28.24 -37.54 -15.74
CA GLU A 283 26.94 -38.09 -16.16
C GLU A 283 25.82 -37.80 -15.15
N ALA A 284 26.07 -37.94 -13.85
CA ALA A 284 25.09 -37.62 -12.82
C ALA A 284 24.75 -36.12 -12.78
N HIS A 285 25.75 -35.25 -12.95
CA HIS A 285 25.58 -33.81 -13.05
C HIS A 285 24.75 -33.42 -14.29
N ASP A 286 25.04 -34.00 -15.45
CA ASP A 286 24.34 -33.68 -16.69
C ASP A 286 22.89 -34.16 -16.68
N ARG A 287 22.60 -35.32 -16.08
CA ARG A 287 21.22 -35.78 -15.82
C ARG A 287 20.46 -34.80 -14.90
N SER A 288 21.11 -34.30 -13.85
CA SER A 288 20.55 -33.27 -12.96
C SER A 288 20.32 -31.95 -13.71
N ALA A 289 21.26 -31.50 -14.55
CA ALA A 289 21.13 -30.29 -15.36
C ALA A 289 19.97 -30.40 -16.37
N GLN A 290 19.78 -31.58 -17.01
CA GLN A 290 18.64 -31.86 -17.87
C GLN A 290 17.31 -31.83 -17.11
N GLN A 291 17.26 -32.43 -15.91
CA GLN A 291 16.09 -32.34 -15.03
C GLN A 291 15.76 -30.88 -14.67
N GLN A 292 16.77 -30.08 -14.29
CA GLN A 292 16.60 -28.65 -14.01
C GLN A 292 16.13 -27.86 -15.23
N SER A 293 16.62 -28.15 -16.44
CA SER A 293 16.12 -27.53 -17.68
C SER A 293 14.64 -27.88 -17.88
N SER A 294 14.29 -29.16 -17.81
CA SER A 294 12.90 -29.61 -17.98
C SER A 294 11.93 -29.05 -16.93
N LEU A 295 12.42 -28.74 -15.72
CA LEU A 295 11.64 -28.04 -14.70
C LEU A 295 11.50 -26.55 -15.03
N ARG A 296 12.57 -25.87 -15.45
CA ARG A 296 12.51 -24.45 -15.89
C ARG A 296 11.61 -24.27 -17.10
N GLU A 297 11.62 -25.19 -18.06
CA GLU A 297 10.73 -25.20 -19.22
C GLU A 297 9.26 -25.42 -18.84
N ARG A 298 8.98 -26.33 -17.89
CA ARG A 298 7.61 -26.47 -17.33
C ARG A 298 7.18 -25.22 -16.57
N HIS A 299 8.06 -24.60 -15.78
CA HIS A 299 7.76 -23.36 -15.07
C HIS A 299 7.48 -22.20 -16.03
N SER A 300 8.30 -21.99 -17.07
CA SER A 300 8.07 -20.92 -18.04
C SER A 300 6.81 -21.14 -18.88
N ALA A 301 6.47 -22.40 -19.21
CA ALA A 301 5.19 -22.75 -19.83
C ALA A 301 3.99 -22.46 -18.90
N MET A 302 4.08 -22.82 -17.62
CA MET A 302 3.03 -22.51 -16.63
C MET A 302 2.87 -21.00 -16.44
N GLU A 303 3.96 -20.24 -16.29
CA GLU A 303 3.91 -18.78 -16.24
C GLU A 303 3.29 -18.18 -17.51
N ALA A 304 3.58 -18.72 -18.69
CA ALA A 304 2.95 -18.29 -19.94
C ALA A 304 1.44 -18.53 -19.88
N THR A 305 0.97 -19.70 -19.42
CA THR A 305 -0.48 -19.96 -19.24
C THR A 305 -1.14 -19.04 -18.21
N ILE A 306 -0.41 -18.59 -17.18
CA ILE A 306 -0.89 -17.62 -16.19
C ILE A 306 -1.01 -16.22 -16.82
N ARG A 307 -0.06 -15.79 -17.65
CA ARG A 307 -0.13 -14.52 -18.41
C ARG A 307 -1.31 -14.54 -19.39
N ASP A 308 -1.46 -15.64 -20.11
CA ASP A 308 -2.62 -15.94 -20.97
C ASP A 308 -3.96 -15.86 -20.22
N GLN A 309 -3.99 -16.27 -18.94
CA GLN A 309 -5.18 -16.18 -18.09
C GLN A 309 -5.41 -14.77 -17.58
N SER A 310 -4.38 -14.02 -17.18
CA SER A 310 -4.54 -12.61 -16.80
C SER A 310 -5.04 -11.76 -17.97
N ASP A 311 -4.56 -12.01 -19.19
CA ASP A 311 -5.01 -11.26 -20.38
C ASP A 311 -6.47 -11.60 -20.75
N LYS A 312 -6.90 -12.86 -20.54
CA LYS A 312 -8.31 -13.28 -20.65
C LYS A 312 -9.18 -12.62 -19.57
N ILE A 313 -8.68 -12.50 -18.33
CA ILE A 313 -9.40 -11.81 -17.24
C ILE A 313 -9.49 -10.30 -17.53
N LEU A 314 -8.43 -9.66 -18.03
CA LEU A 314 -8.44 -8.23 -18.38
C LEU A 314 -9.41 -7.92 -19.54
N THR A 315 -9.45 -8.77 -20.56
CA THR A 315 -10.39 -8.61 -21.69
C THR A 315 -11.84 -8.95 -21.31
N GLN A 316 -12.05 -9.86 -20.36
CA GLN A 316 -13.37 -10.08 -19.74
C GLN A 316 -13.78 -8.89 -18.86
N ALA A 317 -12.88 -8.33 -18.06
CA ALA A 317 -13.15 -7.16 -17.24
C ALA A 317 -13.53 -5.93 -18.10
N SER A 318 -12.82 -5.66 -19.20
CA SER A 318 -13.17 -4.55 -20.10
C SER A 318 -14.49 -4.74 -20.85
N THR A 319 -14.88 -5.99 -21.16
CA THR A 319 -16.20 -6.26 -21.76
C THR A 319 -17.32 -6.15 -20.73
N ILE A 320 -17.08 -6.50 -19.46
CA ILE A 320 -18.00 -6.21 -18.35
C ILE A 320 -18.14 -4.69 -18.14
N GLU A 321 -17.05 -3.94 -18.06
CA GLU A 321 -17.08 -2.46 -17.93
C GLU A 321 -17.84 -1.80 -19.09
N GLN A 322 -17.67 -2.29 -20.32
CA GLN A 322 -18.47 -1.83 -21.46
C GLN A 322 -19.97 -2.13 -21.29
N ILE A 323 -20.32 -3.35 -20.87
CA ILE A 323 -21.72 -3.75 -20.64
C ILE A 323 -22.34 -2.96 -19.47
N GLU A 324 -21.59 -2.68 -18.41
CA GLU A 324 -22.03 -1.81 -17.31
C GLU A 324 -22.27 -0.38 -17.81
N ALA A 325 -21.34 0.19 -18.59
CA ALA A 325 -21.51 1.51 -19.19
C ALA A 325 -22.71 1.59 -20.15
N ASP A 326 -22.98 0.54 -20.92
CA ASP A 326 -24.16 0.46 -21.80
C ASP A 326 -25.46 0.27 -21.02
N ASN A 327 -25.46 -0.49 -19.92
CA ASN A 327 -26.59 -0.56 -19.00
C ASN A 327 -26.87 0.79 -18.32
N MET A 328 -25.84 1.54 -17.90
CA MET A 328 -26.01 2.89 -17.35
C MET A 328 -26.63 3.86 -18.37
N LYS A 329 -26.27 3.76 -19.66
CA LYS A 329 -26.89 4.54 -20.75
C LYS A 329 -28.36 4.17 -20.93
N LEU A 330 -28.68 2.87 -20.95
CA LEU A 330 -30.06 2.38 -21.08
C LEU A 330 -30.92 2.78 -19.87
N GLN A 331 -30.37 2.73 -18.66
CA GLN A 331 -31.07 3.19 -17.46
C GLN A 331 -31.31 4.71 -17.49
N ALA A 332 -30.32 5.52 -17.88
CA ALA A 332 -30.50 6.96 -18.04
C ALA A 332 -31.56 7.30 -19.10
N GLN A 333 -31.61 6.57 -20.22
CA GLN A 333 -32.68 6.69 -21.22
C GLN A 333 -34.05 6.29 -20.66
N PHE A 334 -34.13 5.22 -19.86
CA PHE A 334 -35.37 4.82 -19.20
C PHE A 334 -35.86 5.87 -18.20
N ASP A 335 -34.95 6.46 -17.41
CA ASP A 335 -35.28 7.52 -16.45
C ASP A 335 -35.72 8.81 -17.16
N GLU A 336 -35.10 9.18 -18.29
CA GLU A 336 -35.55 10.30 -19.14
C GLU A 336 -36.94 10.04 -19.77
N LEU A 337 -37.19 8.83 -20.28
CA LEU A 337 -38.49 8.42 -20.81
C LEU A 337 -39.58 8.34 -19.72
N SER A 338 -39.22 7.90 -18.51
CA SER A 338 -40.11 7.93 -17.34
C SER A 338 -40.39 9.37 -16.88
N HIS A 339 -39.39 10.25 -16.91
CA HIS A 339 -39.54 11.65 -16.53
C HIS A 339 -40.41 12.41 -17.53
N THR A 340 -40.20 12.23 -18.84
CA THR A 340 -41.04 12.82 -19.90
C THR A 340 -42.46 12.26 -19.88
N ARG A 341 -42.65 10.95 -19.66
CA ARG A 341 -43.96 10.36 -19.35
C ARG A 341 -44.65 11.09 -18.20
N ASP A 342 -43.96 11.29 -17.08
CA ASP A 342 -44.55 11.93 -15.90
C ASP A 342 -44.83 13.43 -16.10
N GLN A 343 -44.03 14.12 -16.91
CA GLN A 343 -44.36 15.47 -17.39
C GLN A 343 -45.66 15.46 -18.24
N HIS A 344 -45.79 14.52 -19.18
CA HIS A 344 -47.00 14.38 -20.00
C HIS A 344 -48.24 14.03 -19.16
N VAL A 345 -48.13 13.13 -18.18
CA VAL A 345 -49.22 12.81 -17.24
C VAL A 345 -49.64 14.03 -16.42
N ARG A 346 -48.68 14.83 -15.91
CA ARG A 346 -48.99 16.08 -15.20
C ARG A 346 -49.65 17.11 -16.12
N ALA A 347 -49.21 17.24 -17.37
CA ALA A 347 -49.82 18.13 -18.35
C ALA A 347 -51.25 17.69 -18.73
N LEU A 348 -51.51 16.38 -18.81
CA LEU A 348 -52.84 15.83 -19.04
C LEU A 348 -53.78 16.06 -17.86
N GLU A 349 -53.32 15.88 -16.62
CA GLU A 349 -54.14 16.16 -15.42
C GLU A 349 -54.37 17.68 -15.23
N GLN A 350 -53.40 18.53 -15.61
CA GLN A 350 -53.60 19.97 -15.71
C GLN A 350 -54.65 20.32 -16.77
N ALA A 351 -54.57 19.75 -17.98
CA ALA A 351 -55.57 19.97 -19.03
C ALA A 351 -56.97 19.47 -18.63
N ARG A 352 -57.05 18.32 -17.93
CA ARG A 352 -58.29 17.75 -17.39
C ARG A 352 -58.90 18.62 -16.31
N SER A 353 -58.10 19.12 -15.36
CA SER A 353 -58.59 20.03 -14.31
C SER A 353 -59.03 21.37 -14.90
N ALA A 354 -58.29 21.92 -15.88
CA ALA A 354 -58.72 23.09 -16.65
C ALA A 354 -60.07 22.84 -17.34
N LEU A 355 -60.23 21.72 -18.03
CA LEU A 355 -61.48 21.29 -18.68
C LEU A 355 -62.63 21.18 -17.66
N GLN A 356 -62.39 20.63 -16.47
CA GLN A 356 -63.41 20.55 -15.41
C GLN A 356 -63.81 21.93 -14.88
N THR A 357 -62.88 22.89 -14.76
CA THR A 357 -63.26 24.28 -14.43
C THR A 357 -63.91 25.03 -15.61
N ALA A 358 -63.73 24.56 -16.85
CA ALA A 358 -64.41 25.10 -18.02
C ALA A 358 -65.85 24.57 -18.11
N SER A 359 -66.07 23.27 -17.88
CA SER A 359 -67.41 22.68 -17.84
C SER A 359 -68.23 23.21 -16.66
N GLY A 360 -67.64 23.33 -15.45
CA GLY A 360 -68.32 23.96 -14.31
C GLY A 360 -68.70 25.42 -14.56
N ARG A 361 -67.89 26.18 -15.31
CA ARG A 361 -68.26 27.55 -15.76
C ARG A 361 -69.36 27.54 -16.81
N ALA A 362 -69.40 26.54 -17.70
CA ALA A 362 -70.50 26.38 -18.66
C ALA A 362 -71.81 26.06 -17.93
N GLU A 363 -71.81 25.10 -17.01
CA GLU A 363 -72.96 24.77 -16.13
C GLU A 363 -73.43 25.98 -15.31
N GLU A 364 -72.50 26.79 -14.78
CA GLU A 364 -72.82 28.07 -14.14
C GLU A 364 -73.51 29.06 -15.08
N VAL A 365 -73.07 29.17 -16.34
CA VAL A 365 -73.69 30.05 -17.35
C VAL A 365 -75.04 29.52 -17.77
N ASP A 366 -75.18 28.22 -17.99
CA ASP A 366 -76.45 27.57 -18.35
C ASP A 366 -77.49 27.74 -17.26
N THR A 367 -77.13 27.59 -15.97
CA THR A 367 -78.08 27.85 -14.88
C THR A 367 -78.40 29.35 -14.73
N LYS A 368 -77.50 30.26 -15.11
CA LYS A 368 -77.80 31.71 -15.15
C LYS A 368 -78.74 32.04 -16.31
N TYR A 369 -78.57 31.39 -17.46
CA TYR A 369 -79.46 31.48 -18.61
C TYR A 369 -80.85 30.91 -18.31
N GLN A 370 -80.95 29.75 -17.67
CA GLN A 370 -82.21 29.16 -17.21
C GLN A 370 -82.96 30.09 -16.25
N ARG A 371 -82.28 30.63 -15.22
CA ARG A 371 -82.91 31.61 -14.31
C ARG A 371 -83.35 32.89 -15.03
N ALA A 372 -82.61 33.34 -16.05
CA ALA A 372 -83.02 34.48 -16.86
C ALA A 372 -84.26 34.15 -17.72
N GLN A 373 -84.37 32.93 -18.27
CA GLN A 373 -85.58 32.45 -18.96
C GLN A 373 -86.77 32.33 -18.00
N GLU A 374 -86.58 31.82 -16.78
CA GLU A 374 -87.59 31.77 -15.72
C GLU A 374 -88.08 33.17 -15.34
N GLN A 375 -87.16 34.14 -15.19
CA GLN A 375 -87.50 35.54 -14.91
C GLN A 375 -88.21 36.23 -16.08
N ILE A 376 -87.84 35.94 -17.33
CA ILE A 376 -88.55 36.42 -18.51
C ILE A 376 -89.97 35.84 -18.53
N GLY A 377 -90.14 34.54 -18.30
CA GLY A 377 -91.45 33.89 -18.21
C GLY A 377 -92.33 34.41 -17.06
N GLN A 378 -91.73 34.76 -15.91
CA GLN A 378 -92.42 35.44 -14.81
C GLN A 378 -92.91 36.83 -15.24
N LEU A 379 -92.04 37.66 -15.83
CA LEU A 379 -92.42 39.00 -16.30
C LEU A 379 -93.43 38.96 -17.46
N GLU A 380 -93.37 37.97 -18.34
CA GLU A 380 -94.38 37.72 -19.37
C GLU A 380 -95.73 37.30 -18.76
N GLY A 381 -95.69 36.54 -17.65
CA GLY A 381 -96.85 36.23 -16.81
C GLY A 381 -97.44 37.47 -16.14
N ASP A 382 -96.63 38.27 -15.44
CA ASP A 382 -97.04 39.53 -14.80
C ASP A 382 -97.67 40.48 -15.83
N ILE A 383 -97.10 40.57 -17.04
CA ILE A 383 -97.64 41.36 -18.16
C ILE A 383 -98.99 40.81 -18.65
N ALA A 384 -99.20 39.49 -18.63
CA ALA A 384 -100.48 38.87 -18.97
C ALA A 384 -101.54 39.09 -17.87
N GLU A 385 -101.17 38.98 -16.59
CA GLU A 385 -102.05 39.26 -15.46
C GLU A 385 -102.46 40.74 -15.43
N LEU A 386 -101.51 41.67 -15.56
CA LEU A 386 -101.80 43.12 -15.64
C LEU A 386 -102.64 43.50 -16.87
N ARG A 387 -102.53 42.77 -17.99
CA ARG A 387 -103.45 42.93 -19.13
C ARG A 387 -104.86 42.43 -18.78
N GLY A 388 -104.98 41.29 -18.11
CA GLY A 388 -106.26 40.79 -17.60
C GLY A 388 -106.91 41.74 -16.58
N GLU A 389 -106.13 42.33 -15.67
CA GLU A 389 -106.61 43.38 -14.76
C GLU A 389 -107.08 44.62 -15.53
N LEU A 390 -106.32 45.09 -16.54
CA LEU A 390 -106.71 46.23 -17.37
C LEU A 390 -107.99 45.95 -18.19
N GLU A 391 -108.14 44.74 -18.74
CA GLU A 391 -109.36 44.30 -19.43
C GLU A 391 -110.55 44.22 -18.46
N GLN A 392 -110.36 43.69 -17.25
CA GLN A 392 -111.38 43.70 -16.20
C GLN A 392 -111.76 45.14 -15.81
N ARG A 393 -110.79 46.03 -15.56
CA ARG A 393 -111.06 47.43 -15.19
C ARG A 393 -111.69 48.22 -16.32
N ASN A 394 -111.34 47.94 -17.58
CA ASN A 394 -112.06 48.52 -18.71
C ASN A 394 -113.51 47.99 -18.76
N GLY A 395 -113.73 46.69 -18.51
CA GLY A 395 -115.07 46.12 -18.34
C GLY A 395 -115.85 46.74 -17.17
N GLU A 396 -115.22 47.03 -16.04
CA GLU A 396 -115.83 47.76 -14.91
C GLU A 396 -116.19 49.20 -15.29
N VAL A 397 -115.31 49.89 -16.04
CA VAL A 397 -115.56 51.24 -16.57
C VAL A 397 -116.69 51.24 -17.62
N ASP A 398 -116.75 50.24 -18.50
CA ASP A 398 -117.82 50.13 -19.51
C ASP A 398 -119.15 49.70 -18.89
N ASN A 399 -119.14 48.89 -17.83
CA ASN A 399 -120.32 48.66 -16.98
C ASN A 399 -120.74 49.93 -16.22
N ALA A 400 -119.79 50.74 -15.73
CA ALA A 400 -120.10 52.02 -15.09
C ALA A 400 -120.64 53.04 -16.09
N ARG A 401 -120.11 53.08 -17.32
CA ARG A 401 -120.66 53.86 -18.44
C ARG A 401 -122.05 53.37 -18.83
N ALA A 402 -122.29 52.06 -18.90
CA ALA A 402 -123.62 51.51 -19.16
C ALA A 402 -124.62 51.93 -18.07
N ARG A 403 -124.23 51.88 -16.79
CA ARG A 403 -125.06 52.41 -15.68
C ARG A 403 -125.24 53.92 -15.73
N ILE A 404 -124.24 54.68 -16.17
CA ILE A 404 -124.37 56.13 -16.39
C ILE A 404 -125.38 56.37 -17.51
N VAL A 405 -125.30 55.63 -18.64
CA VAL A 405 -126.28 55.71 -19.72
C VAL A 405 -127.66 55.25 -19.25
N GLU A 406 -127.80 54.19 -18.45
CA GLU A 406 -129.08 53.77 -17.85
C GLU A 406 -129.66 54.84 -16.90
N LEU A 407 -128.80 55.52 -16.13
CA LEU A 407 -129.17 56.63 -15.25
C LEU A 407 -129.47 57.91 -16.04
N GLU A 408 -128.80 58.15 -17.16
CA GLU A 408 -129.08 59.23 -18.11
C GLU A 408 -130.37 58.96 -18.88
N ASP A 409 -130.68 57.70 -19.22
CA ASP A 409 -131.94 57.25 -19.81
C ASP A 409 -133.08 57.34 -18.80
N ALA A 410 -132.84 56.95 -17.54
CA ALA A 410 -133.82 57.06 -16.46
C ALA A 410 -134.02 58.51 -16.02
N TRP A 411 -132.97 59.33 -16.06
CA TRP A 411 -133.05 60.78 -15.85
C TRP A 411 -133.65 61.49 -17.06
N ALA A 412 -133.43 61.02 -18.28
CA ALA A 412 -134.08 61.54 -19.49
C ALA A 412 -135.57 61.19 -19.48
N LYS A 413 -135.96 59.97 -19.08
CA LYS A 413 -137.37 59.59 -18.88
C LYS A 413 -138.00 60.35 -17.72
N SER A 414 -137.32 60.44 -16.57
CA SER A 414 -137.77 61.25 -15.44
C SER A 414 -137.78 62.76 -15.77
N ARG A 415 -136.94 63.20 -16.72
CA ARG A 415 -136.94 64.56 -17.26
C ARG A 415 -138.00 64.75 -18.35
N GLU A 416 -138.35 63.76 -19.15
CA GLU A 416 -139.50 63.82 -20.05
C GLU A 416 -140.80 63.80 -19.24
N GLU A 417 -140.89 62.99 -18.18
CA GLU A 417 -141.95 63.07 -17.18
C GLU A 417 -141.97 64.44 -16.53
N ALA A 418 -140.85 64.94 -15.99
CA ALA A 418 -140.76 66.26 -15.37
C ALA A 418 -140.98 67.41 -16.37
N ASP A 419 -140.60 67.27 -17.63
CA ASP A 419 -140.75 68.28 -18.69
C ASP A 419 -142.16 68.20 -19.33
N ASN A 420 -142.88 67.07 -19.22
CA ASN A 420 -144.33 66.99 -19.36
C ASN A 420 -145.05 67.64 -18.16
N PHE A 421 -144.60 67.38 -16.93
CA PHE A 421 -145.11 68.06 -15.72
C PHE A 421 -144.76 69.56 -15.70
N ARG A 422 -143.69 70.00 -16.38
CA ARG A 422 -143.29 71.41 -16.54
C ARG A 422 -143.88 72.08 -17.78
N ALA A 423 -144.22 71.34 -18.83
CA ALA A 423 -145.19 71.81 -19.82
C ALA A 423 -146.54 72.12 -19.15
N LEU A 424 -146.85 71.41 -18.04
CA LEU A 424 -147.96 71.70 -17.13
C LEU A 424 -147.67 72.75 -16.02
N THR A 425 -146.41 73.06 -15.63
CA THR A 425 -146.13 73.95 -14.47
C THR A 425 -145.02 75.01 -14.60
N THR A 426 -144.06 74.90 -15.53
CA THR A 426 -143.00 75.92 -15.73
C THR A 426 -142.97 76.55 -17.12
N GLY A 427 -144.10 76.55 -17.82
CA GLY A 427 -144.42 77.60 -18.80
C GLY A 427 -144.43 79.03 -18.21
N SER A 428 -144.30 79.17 -16.88
CA SER A 428 -144.30 80.45 -16.16
C SER A 428 -143.25 80.59 -15.04
N LEU A 429 -142.26 79.68 -14.90
CA LEU A 429 -141.31 79.73 -13.77
C LEU A 429 -139.96 79.00 -13.99
N GLY A 430 -139.53 78.84 -15.25
CA GLY A 430 -138.29 78.12 -15.59
C GLY A 430 -137.02 78.97 -15.72
N GLU A 431 -137.11 80.31 -15.68
CA GLU A 431 -136.12 81.19 -16.33
C GLU A 431 -135.16 81.95 -15.38
N LEU A 432 -135.12 81.65 -14.06
CA LEU A 432 -134.47 82.56 -13.10
C LEU A 432 -133.64 81.95 -11.95
N LEU A 433 -133.36 80.64 -11.93
CA LEU A 433 -132.58 79.99 -10.86
C LEU A 433 -131.40 79.14 -11.35
N ASP A 434 -131.06 79.21 -12.64
CA ASP A 434 -130.06 78.36 -13.31
C ASP A 434 -128.66 79.02 -13.43
N THR A 435 -128.32 79.94 -12.50
CA THR A 435 -127.19 80.87 -12.71
C THR A 435 -126.29 81.13 -11.49
N HIS A 436 -126.44 80.42 -10.35
CA HIS A 436 -125.78 80.86 -9.11
C HIS A 436 -125.32 79.78 -8.10
N ARG A 437 -125.09 78.52 -8.49
CA ARG A 437 -124.62 77.48 -7.54
C ARG A 437 -123.39 76.64 -7.94
N ASP A 438 -122.88 76.77 -9.17
CA ASP A 438 -121.62 76.12 -9.56
C ASP A 438 -120.37 76.98 -9.26
N LEU A 439 -119.20 76.32 -9.28
CA LEU A 439 -117.85 76.91 -9.28
C LEU A 439 -117.34 77.60 -8.00
N LYS A 440 -117.52 77.01 -6.80
CA LYS A 440 -116.62 77.30 -5.65
C LYS A 440 -116.60 76.29 -4.48
N SER A 441 -115.78 75.23 -4.56
CA SER A 441 -114.98 74.64 -3.44
C SER A 441 -114.49 73.19 -3.70
N ASP A 442 -113.40 72.98 -4.47
CA ASP A 442 -112.74 71.64 -4.48
C ASP A 442 -111.23 71.63 -4.82
N GLU A 443 -110.47 72.67 -4.39
CA GLU A 443 -109.00 72.70 -4.56
C GLU A 443 -108.23 72.21 -3.29
N ASP A 444 -108.82 72.35 -2.09
CA ASP A 444 -108.13 72.15 -0.78
C ASP A 444 -107.86 70.68 -0.37
N ARG A 445 -108.11 69.71 -1.26
CA ARG A 445 -107.89 68.28 -0.99
C ARG A 445 -106.57 67.75 -1.57
N ALA A 446 -106.08 68.30 -2.68
CA ALA A 446 -104.89 67.78 -3.37
C ALA A 446 -103.58 68.00 -2.57
N ALA A 447 -103.47 69.13 -1.86
CA ALA A 447 -102.21 69.56 -1.23
C ALA A 447 -101.66 68.63 -0.13
N ARG A 448 -102.49 67.78 0.49
CA ARG A 448 -102.06 66.91 1.61
C ARG A 448 -101.32 65.64 1.18
N GLY A 449 -101.65 65.06 0.02
CA GLY A 449 -101.09 63.77 -0.42
C GLY A 449 -99.63 63.80 -0.90
N HIS A 450 -99.00 64.97 -0.97
CA HIS A 450 -97.61 65.11 -1.42
C HIS A 450 -96.58 65.04 -0.29
N ALA A 451 -96.94 65.38 0.95
CA ALA A 451 -96.01 65.40 2.08
C ALA A 451 -95.56 64.00 2.52
N GLU A 452 -96.50 63.05 2.59
CA GLU A 452 -96.27 61.69 3.09
C GLU A 452 -95.30 60.89 2.19
N LYS A 453 -95.35 61.14 0.88
CA LYS A 453 -94.46 60.49 -0.11
C LYS A 453 -93.00 60.92 0.02
N VAL A 454 -92.74 62.17 0.42
CA VAL A 454 -91.36 62.66 0.65
C VAL A 454 -90.74 61.92 1.84
N HIS A 455 -91.49 61.76 2.93
CA HIS A 455 -90.97 61.13 4.14
C HIS A 455 -90.70 59.62 3.97
N ALA A 456 -91.49 58.93 3.14
CA ALA A 456 -91.20 57.55 2.75
C ALA A 456 -89.85 57.41 2.02
N MET A 457 -89.56 58.30 1.06
CA MET A 457 -88.30 58.32 0.31
C MET A 457 -87.08 58.56 1.21
N GLU A 458 -87.21 59.41 2.24
CA GLU A 458 -86.16 59.63 3.25
C GLU A 458 -85.86 58.35 4.06
N GLY A 459 -86.88 57.57 4.37
CA GLY A 459 -86.77 56.26 5.02
C GLY A 459 -86.07 55.20 4.16
N GLU A 460 -86.27 55.24 2.84
CA GLU A 460 -85.57 54.35 1.91
C GLU A 460 -84.11 54.76 1.70
N ILE A 461 -83.84 56.06 1.53
CA ILE A 461 -82.48 56.59 1.38
C ILE A 461 -81.63 56.31 2.64
N THR A 462 -82.21 56.35 3.84
CA THR A 462 -81.50 55.99 5.08
C THR A 462 -81.19 54.49 5.15
N ARG A 463 -82.16 53.62 4.85
CA ARG A 463 -81.93 52.16 4.75
C ARG A 463 -80.85 51.80 3.73
N ILE A 464 -80.81 52.45 2.57
CA ILE A 464 -79.78 52.25 1.54
C ILE A 464 -78.38 52.64 2.07
N ARG A 465 -78.25 53.73 2.84
CA ARG A 465 -76.97 54.11 3.46
C ARG A 465 -76.51 53.10 4.52
N ASP A 466 -77.42 52.52 5.30
CA ASP A 466 -77.04 51.53 6.31
C ASP A 466 -76.70 50.17 5.70
N MET A 467 -77.43 49.75 4.66
CA MET A 467 -77.03 48.62 3.81
C MET A 467 -75.62 48.83 3.21
N LEU A 468 -75.31 50.04 2.74
CA LEU A 468 -73.99 50.38 2.20
C LEU A 468 -72.86 50.35 3.27
N LYS A 469 -73.16 50.72 4.52
CA LYS A 469 -72.21 50.57 5.63
C LYS A 469 -71.95 49.10 5.95
N ASP A 470 -72.99 48.27 5.93
CA ASP A 470 -72.85 46.85 6.26
C ASP A 470 -72.24 46.03 5.11
N THR A 471 -72.41 46.42 3.83
CA THR A 471 -71.60 45.87 2.74
C THR A 471 -70.15 46.35 2.80
N SER A 472 -69.87 47.60 3.18
CA SER A 472 -68.50 48.08 3.44
C SER A 472 -67.84 47.25 4.55
N ARG A 473 -68.51 47.10 5.70
CA ARG A 473 -68.01 46.29 6.82
C ARG A 473 -67.71 44.85 6.42
N ARG A 474 -68.62 44.19 5.68
CA ARG A 474 -68.37 42.83 5.16
C ARG A 474 -67.19 42.78 4.19
N ALA A 475 -66.97 43.83 3.39
CA ALA A 475 -65.79 43.93 2.54
C ALA A 475 -64.50 44.15 3.36
N ASP A 476 -64.53 44.99 4.40
CA ASP A 476 -63.43 45.22 5.33
C ASP A 476 -63.08 43.94 6.12
N ASP A 477 -64.09 43.20 6.59
CA ASP A 477 -63.95 41.92 7.28
C ASP A 477 -63.33 40.86 6.36
N LEU A 478 -63.87 40.67 5.15
CA LEU A 478 -63.32 39.76 4.14
C LEU A 478 -61.91 40.16 3.70
N GLN A 479 -61.61 41.47 3.62
CA GLN A 479 -60.25 41.96 3.36
C GLN A 479 -59.32 41.67 4.54
N SER A 480 -59.82 41.72 5.78
CA SER A 480 -59.07 41.33 6.97
C SER A 480 -58.77 39.82 6.96
N GLU A 481 -59.74 38.98 6.62
CA GLU A 481 -59.55 37.53 6.49
C GLU A 481 -58.60 37.17 5.34
N LEU A 482 -58.77 37.77 4.17
CA LEU A 482 -57.83 37.65 3.05
C LEU A 482 -56.40 38.10 3.44
N SER A 483 -56.25 39.10 4.31
CA SER A 483 -54.94 39.51 4.83
C SER A 483 -54.34 38.51 5.83
N ARG A 484 -55.18 37.85 6.65
CA ARG A 484 -54.76 36.76 7.56
C ARG A 484 -54.35 35.51 6.77
N GLU A 485 -55.14 35.09 5.78
CA GLU A 485 -54.79 33.94 4.93
C GLU A 485 -53.53 34.24 4.10
N ARG A 486 -53.38 35.46 3.56
CA ARG A 486 -52.12 35.88 2.91
C ARG A 486 -50.92 35.92 3.87
N GLN A 487 -51.13 36.11 5.17
CA GLN A 487 -50.05 35.99 6.16
C GLN A 487 -49.72 34.52 6.42
N LYS A 488 -50.72 33.67 6.71
CA LYS A 488 -50.52 32.22 6.86
C LYS A 488 -49.84 31.59 5.64
N ILE A 489 -50.18 32.02 4.43
CA ILE A 489 -49.51 31.55 3.20
C ILE A 489 -48.03 31.93 3.22
N ARG A 490 -47.66 33.17 3.59
CA ARG A 490 -46.25 33.57 3.74
C ARG A 490 -45.54 32.78 4.84
N ASP A 491 -46.20 32.54 5.96
CA ASP A 491 -45.63 31.78 7.07
C ASP A 491 -45.37 30.32 6.64
N LEU A 492 -46.34 29.68 5.97
CA LEU A 492 -46.18 28.34 5.37
C LEU A 492 -45.16 28.30 4.21
N GLU A 493 -45.00 29.38 3.45
CA GLU A 493 -43.94 29.52 2.45
C GLU A 493 -42.56 29.58 3.10
N LEU A 494 -42.41 30.31 4.21
CA LEU A 494 -41.19 30.37 5.02
C LEU A 494 -40.87 29.01 5.65
N ASP A 495 -41.86 28.32 6.23
CA ASP A 495 -41.70 26.96 6.76
C ASP A 495 -41.33 25.96 5.65
N SER A 496 -41.97 26.05 4.47
CA SER A 496 -41.59 25.28 3.29
C SER A 496 -40.15 25.56 2.85
N LEU A 497 -39.67 26.81 2.91
CA LEU A 497 -38.28 27.17 2.60
C LEU A 497 -37.31 26.66 3.67
N ALA A 498 -37.68 26.67 4.95
CA ALA A 498 -36.89 26.11 6.05
C ALA A 498 -36.80 24.58 5.97
N LEU A 499 -37.90 23.88 5.70
CA LEU A 499 -37.90 22.43 5.48
C LEU A 499 -37.10 22.04 4.22
N ARG A 500 -37.11 22.87 3.18
CA ARG A 500 -36.24 22.67 1.99
C ARG A 500 -34.77 22.89 2.32
N SER A 501 -34.39 23.90 3.10
CA SER A 501 -32.99 24.12 3.49
C SER A 501 -32.49 23.03 4.44
N GLN A 502 -33.32 22.57 5.38
CA GLN A 502 -33.05 21.38 6.21
C GLN A 502 -32.88 20.12 5.36
N MET A 503 -33.76 19.87 4.38
CA MET A 503 -33.63 18.74 3.45
C MET A 503 -32.34 18.80 2.60
N VAL A 504 -31.89 20.00 2.21
CA VAL A 504 -30.60 20.20 1.54
C VAL A 504 -29.44 19.96 2.51
N GLY A 505 -29.54 20.42 3.77
CA GLY A 505 -28.55 20.15 4.82
C GLY A 505 -28.39 18.66 5.12
N LEU A 506 -29.49 17.92 5.28
CA LEU A 506 -29.49 16.47 5.48
C LEU A 506 -28.91 15.72 4.27
N ARG A 507 -29.19 16.17 3.04
CA ARG A 507 -28.56 15.63 1.82
C ARG A 507 -27.06 15.93 1.76
N ALA A 508 -26.63 17.12 2.17
CA ALA A 508 -25.22 17.47 2.25
C ALA A 508 -24.50 16.60 3.30
N GLN A 509 -25.07 16.43 4.49
CA GLN A 509 -24.55 15.54 5.54
C GLN A 509 -24.48 14.08 5.06
N LEU A 510 -25.53 13.56 4.41
CA LEU A 510 -25.52 12.22 3.83
C LEU A 510 -24.42 12.09 2.76
N SER A 511 -24.25 13.07 1.87
CA SER A 511 -23.17 13.08 0.88
C SER A 511 -21.78 13.13 1.51
N SER A 512 -21.62 13.85 2.64
CA SER A 512 -20.38 13.93 3.41
C SER A 512 -20.06 12.58 4.06
N SER A 513 -21.03 11.95 4.74
CA SER A 513 -20.85 10.62 5.34
C SER A 513 -20.58 9.52 4.30
N LEU A 514 -21.16 9.63 3.10
CA LEU A 514 -20.84 8.73 1.99
C LEU A 514 -19.41 8.97 1.47
N ALA A 515 -18.99 10.23 1.30
CA ALA A 515 -17.62 10.57 0.91
C ALA A 515 -16.58 10.14 1.97
N GLU A 516 -16.89 10.30 3.25
CA GLU A 516 -16.09 9.83 4.38
C GLU A 516 -16.03 8.30 4.43
N SER A 517 -17.14 7.59 4.22
CA SER A 517 -17.12 6.13 4.09
C SER A 517 -16.26 5.66 2.90
N GLY A 518 -16.27 6.41 1.79
CA GLY A 518 -15.41 6.18 0.63
C GLY A 518 -13.93 6.47 0.92
N ARG A 519 -13.64 7.45 1.77
CA ARG A 519 -12.29 7.74 2.28
C ARG A 519 -11.80 6.63 3.22
N LEU A 520 -12.61 6.22 4.19
CA LEU A 520 -12.29 5.14 5.12
C LEU A 520 -12.06 3.80 4.39
N ARG A 521 -12.84 3.50 3.34
CA ARG A 521 -12.57 2.35 2.46
C ARG A 521 -11.22 2.43 1.74
N LYS A 522 -10.80 3.62 1.29
CA LYS A 522 -9.47 3.83 0.67
C LYS A 522 -8.34 3.71 1.70
N GLU A 523 -8.51 4.29 2.89
CA GLU A 523 -7.52 4.19 3.97
C GLU A 523 -7.39 2.74 4.47
N LEU A 524 -8.50 1.99 4.56
CA LEU A 524 -8.49 0.55 4.85
C LEU A 524 -7.77 -0.24 3.75
N ALA A 525 -8.04 0.01 2.47
CA ALA A 525 -7.36 -0.67 1.36
C ALA A 525 -5.84 -0.39 1.36
N VAL A 526 -5.42 0.85 1.65
CA VAL A 526 -4.00 1.19 1.84
C VAL A 526 -3.41 0.44 3.04
N LYS A 527 -4.14 0.33 4.16
CA LYS A 527 -3.67 -0.44 5.33
C LYS A 527 -3.61 -1.95 5.09
N GLU A 528 -4.48 -2.52 4.25
CA GLU A 528 -4.31 -3.91 3.83
C GLU A 528 -3.06 -4.10 2.96
N VAL A 529 -2.74 -3.15 2.07
CA VAL A 529 -1.49 -3.21 1.27
C VAL A 529 -0.28 -3.09 2.19
N GLU A 530 -0.24 -2.12 3.11
CA GLU A 530 0.83 -2.04 4.12
C GLU A 530 0.97 -3.32 4.98
N LEU A 531 -0.13 -4.02 5.25
CA LEU A 531 -0.09 -5.30 5.97
C LEU A 531 0.45 -6.44 5.10
N ARG A 532 0.04 -6.51 3.82
CA ARG A 532 0.61 -7.45 2.84
C ARG A 532 2.12 -7.24 2.68
N ASP A 533 2.56 -5.99 2.51
CA ASP A 533 3.97 -5.62 2.43
C ASP A 533 4.73 -6.02 3.70
N ARG A 534 4.20 -5.72 4.90
CA ARG A 534 4.82 -6.19 6.17
C ARG A 534 4.87 -7.71 6.29
N THR A 535 3.87 -8.45 5.81
CA THR A 535 3.95 -9.92 5.78
C THR A 535 4.96 -10.43 4.76
N HIS A 536 5.14 -9.75 3.63
CA HIS A 536 6.22 -10.05 2.68
C HIS A 536 7.60 -9.75 3.29
N GLU A 537 7.78 -8.60 3.96
CA GLU A 537 9.01 -8.30 4.71
C GLU A 537 9.30 -9.36 5.77
N GLN A 538 8.32 -9.71 6.61
CA GLN A 538 8.44 -10.77 7.61
C GLN A 538 8.79 -12.13 6.98
N SER A 539 8.15 -12.52 5.87
CA SER A 539 8.50 -13.75 5.15
C SER A 539 9.92 -13.71 4.58
N SER A 540 10.38 -12.55 4.10
CA SER A 540 11.75 -12.37 3.60
C SER A 540 12.80 -12.42 4.73
N LEU A 541 12.44 -11.96 5.92
CA LEU A 541 13.28 -12.07 7.13
C LEU A 541 13.29 -13.52 7.66
N GLY A 542 12.16 -14.22 7.60
CA GLY A 542 12.08 -15.67 7.86
C GLY A 542 12.98 -16.46 6.92
N VAL A 543 12.84 -16.26 5.60
CA VAL A 543 13.70 -16.90 4.59
C VAL A 543 15.18 -16.54 4.79
N ARG A 544 15.52 -15.32 5.21
CA ARG A 544 16.91 -14.95 5.56
C ARG A 544 17.40 -15.66 6.84
N LEU A 545 16.56 -15.82 7.85
CA LEU A 545 16.88 -16.57 9.07
C LEU A 545 17.04 -18.06 8.78
N ASP A 546 16.21 -18.64 7.92
CA ASP A 546 16.31 -20.04 7.52
C ASP A 546 17.51 -20.27 6.58
N MET A 547 17.85 -19.31 5.70
CA MET A 547 19.13 -19.31 4.97
C MET A 547 20.33 -19.22 5.91
N LEU A 548 20.28 -18.41 6.96
CA LEU A 548 21.35 -18.32 7.97
C LEU A 548 21.45 -19.61 8.81
N ARG A 549 20.33 -20.23 9.18
CA ARG A 549 20.29 -21.54 9.85
C ARG A 549 20.85 -22.65 8.97
N ASN A 550 20.45 -22.70 7.71
CA ASN A 550 20.99 -23.65 6.74
C ASN A 550 22.49 -23.43 6.53
N TYR A 551 22.95 -22.17 6.43
CA TYR A 551 24.38 -21.86 6.33
C TYR A 551 25.15 -22.26 7.60
N LEU A 552 24.59 -22.05 8.80
CA LEU A 552 25.20 -22.50 10.05
C LEU A 552 25.27 -24.04 10.13
N ALA A 553 24.23 -24.74 9.69
CA ALA A 553 24.22 -26.20 9.59
C ALA A 553 25.21 -26.74 8.53
N GLU A 554 25.33 -26.08 7.37
CA GLU A 554 26.35 -26.36 6.34
C GLU A 554 27.78 -26.12 6.83
N GLN A 555 27.99 -25.13 7.72
CA GLN A 555 29.25 -24.91 8.45
C GLN A 555 29.44 -25.89 9.63
N GLY A 556 28.57 -26.91 9.77
CA GLY A 556 28.67 -27.94 10.80
C GLY A 556 28.18 -27.54 12.19
N ILE A 557 27.61 -26.33 12.35
CA ILE A 557 27.00 -25.86 13.60
C ILE A 557 25.53 -26.31 13.61
N VAL A 558 25.34 -27.61 13.85
CA VAL A 558 24.01 -28.18 14.11
C VAL A 558 23.60 -27.80 15.53
N GLU A 559 22.49 -27.08 15.69
CA GLU A 559 21.84 -26.82 16.99
C GLU A 559 21.23 -28.13 17.54
N GLY A 560 22.09 -29.07 17.99
CA GLY A 560 21.62 -30.42 18.34
C GLY A 560 22.61 -31.43 18.92
N GLN A 561 23.88 -31.11 19.19
CA GLN A 561 24.73 -32.00 20.03
C GLN A 561 25.96 -31.33 20.67
N ASP A 562 26.46 -31.96 21.74
CA ASP A 562 27.51 -31.47 22.65
C ASP A 562 28.81 -30.97 21.98
N LEU A 563 29.13 -29.68 22.16
CA LEU A 563 30.50 -29.16 22.05
C LEU A 563 30.91 -28.38 23.30
N LYS A 564 31.75 -29.01 24.12
CA LYS A 564 32.34 -28.40 25.32
C LYS A 564 33.43 -27.39 24.95
N SER A 565 33.46 -26.28 25.69
CA SER A 565 34.63 -25.40 25.86
C SER A 565 35.12 -24.61 24.63
N GLY A 566 34.36 -23.59 24.23
CA GLY A 566 34.85 -22.42 23.49
C GLY A 566 34.48 -21.12 24.22
N ARG A 567 35.41 -20.16 24.38
CA ARG A 567 35.14 -18.89 25.10
C ARG A 567 34.21 -17.96 24.31
N VAL A 568 32.92 -17.99 24.62
CA VAL A 568 32.01 -16.85 24.42
C VAL A 568 32.02 -16.00 25.71
N SER A 569 31.89 -14.67 25.61
CA SER A 569 31.79 -13.83 26.81
C SER A 569 30.43 -14.04 27.49
N PRO A 570 30.35 -14.05 28.84
CA PRO A 570 29.09 -14.27 29.54
C PRO A 570 28.04 -13.20 29.22
N THR A 571 28.48 -11.98 28.84
CA THR A 571 27.60 -10.92 28.35
C THR A 571 26.80 -11.34 27.13
N ARG A 572 27.42 -12.02 26.14
CA ARG A 572 26.76 -12.36 24.89
C ARG A 572 25.79 -13.54 25.03
N ILE A 573 26.00 -14.39 26.03
CA ILE A 573 25.04 -15.43 26.42
C ILE A 573 23.83 -14.77 27.08
N ALA A 574 24.05 -13.90 28.07
CA ALA A 574 22.97 -13.14 28.71
C ALA A 574 22.16 -12.27 27.71
N GLU A 575 22.82 -11.60 26.76
CA GLU A 575 22.15 -10.84 25.69
C GLU A 575 21.23 -11.71 24.82
N LEU A 576 21.59 -12.98 24.57
CA LEU A 576 20.78 -13.92 23.78
C LEU A 576 19.66 -14.55 24.62
N GLU A 577 19.92 -14.84 25.89
CA GLU A 577 18.90 -15.26 26.86
C GLU A 577 17.84 -14.17 27.08
N ASP A 578 18.26 -12.90 27.21
CA ASP A 578 17.37 -11.74 27.25
C ASP A 578 16.57 -11.59 25.96
N GLN A 579 17.18 -11.76 24.78
CA GLN A 579 16.45 -11.71 23.50
C GLN A 579 15.46 -12.88 23.32
N ILE A 580 15.77 -14.07 23.82
CA ILE A 580 14.84 -15.22 23.82
C ILE A 580 13.69 -14.97 24.81
N THR A 581 13.94 -14.42 26.01
CA THR A 581 12.85 -14.09 26.94
C THR A 581 12.03 -12.89 26.46
N GLU A 582 12.62 -11.90 25.77
CA GLU A 582 11.90 -10.76 25.19
C GLU A 582 11.01 -11.20 24.02
N THR A 583 11.52 -12.02 23.09
CA THR A 583 10.72 -12.57 21.99
C THR A 583 9.61 -13.49 22.49
N THR A 584 9.88 -14.31 23.52
CA THR A 584 8.85 -15.12 24.20
C THR A 584 7.80 -14.23 24.88
N ARG A 585 8.21 -13.16 25.58
CA ARG A 585 7.29 -12.16 26.16
C ARG A 585 6.47 -11.44 25.09
N LEU A 586 7.03 -11.17 23.92
CA LEU A 586 6.31 -10.56 22.80
C LEU A 586 5.27 -11.50 22.21
N GLN A 587 5.61 -12.78 22.01
CA GLN A 587 4.66 -13.82 21.57
C GLN A 587 3.52 -14.02 22.59
N GLN A 588 3.82 -14.09 23.88
CA GLN A 588 2.77 -14.16 24.91
C GLN A 588 1.98 -12.85 25.06
N ARG A 589 2.47 -11.70 24.57
CA ARG A 589 1.68 -10.46 24.50
C ARG A 589 0.71 -10.52 23.32
N THR A 590 1.18 -10.88 22.12
CA THR A 590 0.31 -11.03 20.95
C THR A 590 -0.74 -12.13 21.12
N GLU A 591 -0.42 -13.24 21.80
CA GLU A 591 -1.39 -14.27 22.15
C GLU A 591 -2.46 -13.75 23.14
N ARG A 592 -2.06 -13.07 24.22
CA ARG A 592 -3.02 -12.46 25.16
C ARG A 592 -3.90 -11.41 24.49
N ASP A 593 -3.36 -10.64 23.55
CA ASP A 593 -4.14 -9.65 22.81
C ASP A 593 -5.09 -10.29 21.79
N LEU A 594 -4.69 -11.39 21.13
CA LEU A 594 -5.58 -12.23 20.34
C LEU A 594 -6.70 -12.84 21.19
N GLN A 595 -6.40 -13.33 22.39
CA GLN A 595 -7.40 -13.84 23.34
C GLN A 595 -8.39 -12.74 23.78
N LYS A 596 -7.91 -11.51 24.05
CA LYS A 596 -8.78 -10.34 24.33
C LYS A 596 -9.69 -10.00 23.15
N VAL A 597 -9.16 -9.98 21.93
CA VAL A 597 -9.97 -9.74 20.71
C VAL A 597 -11.02 -10.84 20.51
N LEU A 598 -10.68 -12.11 20.80
CA LEU A 598 -11.64 -13.22 20.77
C LEU A 598 -12.67 -13.17 21.91
N GLN A 599 -12.36 -12.56 23.07
CA GLN A 599 -13.35 -12.26 24.11
C GLN A 599 -14.26 -11.10 23.69
N GLN A 600 -13.70 -9.99 23.23
CA GLN A 600 -14.47 -8.84 22.72
C GLN A 600 -15.38 -9.23 21.54
N LYS A 601 -14.94 -10.14 20.67
CA LYS A 601 -15.78 -10.73 19.62
C LYS A 601 -16.98 -11.48 20.22
N ARG A 602 -16.76 -12.38 21.19
CA ARG A 602 -17.85 -13.12 21.85
C ARG A 602 -18.81 -12.19 22.61
N ASP A 603 -18.28 -11.16 23.28
CA ASP A 603 -19.09 -10.16 23.97
C ASP A 603 -19.93 -9.32 22.99
N ALA A 604 -19.40 -9.01 21.80
CA ALA A 604 -20.14 -8.35 20.74
C ALA A 604 -21.21 -9.26 20.13
N GLU A 605 -20.88 -10.54 19.88
CA GLU A 605 -21.84 -11.55 19.40
C GLU A 605 -22.97 -11.77 20.41
N ALA A 606 -22.66 -11.91 21.70
CA ALA A 606 -23.66 -12.03 22.77
C ALA A 606 -24.53 -10.76 22.92
N ARG A 607 -23.99 -9.56 22.68
CA ARG A 607 -24.78 -8.31 22.64
C ARG A 607 -25.70 -8.26 21.42
N VAL A 608 -25.24 -8.72 20.25
CA VAL A 608 -26.07 -8.82 19.04
C VAL A 608 -27.17 -9.87 19.24
N GLU A 609 -26.88 -11.01 19.85
CA GLU A 609 -27.85 -12.05 20.18
C GLU A 609 -28.88 -11.56 21.22
N SER A 610 -28.42 -10.82 22.26
CA SER A 610 -29.29 -10.15 23.23
C SER A 610 -30.23 -9.15 22.55
N LEU A 611 -29.71 -8.22 21.74
CA LEU A 611 -30.51 -7.24 21.00
C LEU A 611 -31.46 -7.91 20.01
N THR A 612 -31.05 -9.00 19.37
CA THR A 612 -31.93 -9.80 18.49
C THR A 612 -33.06 -10.43 19.31
N SER A 613 -32.77 -10.95 20.51
CA SER A 613 -33.78 -11.51 21.40
C SER A 613 -34.75 -10.43 21.94
N GLU A 614 -34.28 -9.21 22.21
CA GLU A 614 -35.11 -8.07 22.60
C GLU A 614 -36.01 -7.61 21.44
N VAL A 615 -35.48 -7.51 20.22
CA VAL A 615 -36.28 -7.21 19.02
C VAL A 615 -37.34 -8.28 18.77
N VAL A 616 -37.00 -9.56 18.95
CA VAL A 616 -37.97 -10.68 18.84
C VAL A 616 -39.00 -10.64 19.97
N GLN A 617 -38.66 -10.24 21.19
CA GLN A 617 -39.62 -10.05 22.28
C GLN A 617 -40.55 -8.84 22.01
N LEU A 618 -40.01 -7.73 21.49
CA LEU A 618 -40.78 -6.54 21.12
C LEU A 618 -41.72 -6.81 19.92
N GLN A 619 -41.33 -7.67 18.97
CA GLN A 619 -42.21 -8.11 17.88
C GLN A 619 -43.31 -9.09 18.35
N ASN A 620 -43.05 -9.91 19.38
CA ASN A 620 -44.00 -10.93 19.86
C ASN A 620 -44.88 -10.48 21.04
N SER A 621 -44.75 -9.25 21.53
CA SER A 621 -45.56 -8.73 22.65
C SER A 621 -46.85 -8.05 22.17
N PRO A 622 -48.05 -8.63 22.40
CA PRO A 622 -49.31 -8.01 22.00
C PRO A 622 -49.65 -6.82 22.90
N GLN A 623 -49.89 -5.64 22.31
CA GLN A 623 -50.16 -4.40 23.05
C GLN A 623 -51.55 -4.38 23.71
N PRO A 624 -51.65 -4.02 25.01
CA PRO A 624 -52.82 -3.37 25.58
C PRO A 624 -52.65 -1.84 25.61
N ASN A 625 -53.68 -1.09 25.23
CA ASN A 625 -53.65 0.38 25.29
C ASN A 625 -53.62 0.90 26.74
N GLY A 626 -52.59 1.69 27.07
CA GLY A 626 -52.51 2.49 28.29
C GLY A 626 -51.42 3.55 28.14
N VAL A 627 -51.72 4.80 28.52
CA VAL A 627 -50.73 5.89 28.50
C VAL A 627 -49.81 5.73 29.71
N ASP A 628 -48.73 4.98 29.53
CA ASP A 628 -47.75 4.75 30.58
C ASP A 628 -46.77 5.92 30.65
N VAL A 629 -46.90 6.75 31.68
CA VAL A 629 -45.99 7.88 31.97
C VAL A 629 -44.53 7.38 32.16
N ASN A 630 -44.33 6.11 32.52
CA ASN A 630 -42.99 5.50 32.59
C ASN A 630 -42.39 5.17 31.21
N ALA A 631 -43.22 5.10 30.17
CA ALA A 631 -42.75 5.04 28.78
C ALA A 631 -42.37 6.43 28.27
N GLU A 632 -43.12 7.48 28.64
CA GLU A 632 -42.77 8.87 28.31
C GLU A 632 -41.48 9.33 29.02
N THR A 633 -41.30 9.02 30.31
CA THR A 633 -40.03 9.35 31.01
C THR A 633 -38.86 8.53 30.45
N ARG A 634 -39.05 7.26 30.09
CA ARG A 634 -38.02 6.44 29.44
C ARG A 634 -37.69 6.93 28.03
N ALA A 635 -38.68 7.44 27.30
CA ALA A 635 -38.49 8.07 26.00
C ALA A 635 -37.69 9.37 26.14
N HIS A 636 -38.05 10.27 27.07
CA HIS A 636 -37.26 11.47 27.34
C HIS A 636 -35.85 11.17 27.90
N GLU A 637 -35.66 10.10 28.67
CA GLU A 637 -34.32 9.67 29.07
C GLU A 637 -33.50 9.13 27.90
N ALA A 638 -34.12 8.42 26.96
CA ALA A 638 -33.46 7.94 25.74
C ALA A 638 -33.15 9.09 24.77
N GLU A 639 -34.08 10.03 24.60
CA GLU A 639 -33.94 11.26 23.83
C GLU A 639 -32.85 12.16 24.41
N LYS A 640 -32.80 12.34 25.74
CA LYS A 640 -31.72 13.08 26.40
C LYS A 640 -30.37 12.39 26.27
N LYS A 641 -30.31 11.06 26.38
CA LYS A 641 -29.07 10.31 26.13
C LYS A 641 -28.63 10.42 24.66
N LEU A 642 -29.59 10.43 23.73
CA LEU A 642 -29.33 10.68 22.31
C LEU A 642 -28.79 12.11 22.10
N GLU A 643 -29.43 13.13 22.67
CA GLU A 643 -28.98 14.53 22.61
C GLU A 643 -27.59 14.72 23.25
N GLU A 644 -27.32 14.09 24.39
CA GLU A 644 -26.00 14.07 25.02
C GLU A 644 -24.95 13.42 24.11
N THR A 645 -25.24 12.26 23.49
CA THR A 645 -24.30 11.64 22.53
C THR A 645 -24.13 12.49 21.28
N GLU A 646 -25.20 13.01 20.67
CA GLU A 646 -25.14 13.93 19.53
C GLU A 646 -24.32 15.19 19.86
N SER A 647 -24.46 15.73 21.07
CA SER A 647 -23.68 16.88 21.54
C SER A 647 -22.19 16.52 21.63
N THR A 648 -21.83 15.35 22.15
CA THR A 648 -20.43 14.88 22.14
C THR A 648 -19.90 14.61 20.72
N TYR A 649 -20.71 14.10 19.81
CA TYR A 649 -20.31 13.90 18.41
C TYR A 649 -20.16 15.24 17.66
N LYS A 650 -21.06 16.21 17.89
CA LYS A 650 -20.96 17.58 17.35
C LYS A 650 -19.73 18.31 17.89
N ALA A 651 -19.43 18.17 19.19
CA ALA A 651 -18.21 18.72 19.79
C ALA A 651 -16.94 18.07 19.22
N ARG A 652 -16.95 16.75 19.02
CA ARG A 652 -15.82 16.03 18.40
C ARG A 652 -15.64 16.36 16.91
N LEU A 653 -16.74 16.59 16.18
CA LEU A 653 -16.69 17.10 14.81
C LEU A 653 -16.11 18.51 14.76
N ALA A 654 -16.57 19.42 15.61
CA ALA A 654 -16.01 20.77 15.72
C ALA A 654 -14.50 20.74 16.05
N GLN A 655 -14.08 19.89 16.99
CA GLN A 655 -12.65 19.69 17.28
C GLN A 655 -11.88 19.17 16.06
N LEU A 656 -12.41 18.20 15.30
CA LEU A 656 -11.77 17.70 14.07
C LEU A 656 -11.77 18.75 12.94
N GLU A 657 -12.77 19.63 12.87
CA GLU A 657 -12.81 20.77 11.94
C GLU A 657 -11.79 21.84 12.32
N ASP A 658 -11.59 22.12 13.61
CA ASP A 658 -10.55 23.03 14.11
C ASP A 658 -9.14 22.44 13.93
N ASP A 659 -8.93 21.15 14.26
CA ASP A 659 -7.67 20.44 14.01
C ASP A 659 -7.34 20.38 12.50
N TYR A 660 -8.35 20.18 11.64
CA TYR A 660 -8.18 20.23 10.19
C TYR A 660 -7.87 21.64 9.68
N GLN A 661 -8.54 22.68 10.19
CA GLN A 661 -8.22 24.06 9.89
C GLN A 661 -6.79 24.42 10.32
N LEU A 662 -6.36 23.98 11.50
CA LEU A 662 -5.01 24.16 12.04
C LEU A 662 -3.97 23.42 11.18
N ALA A 663 -4.21 22.17 10.81
CA ALA A 663 -3.37 21.41 9.89
C ALA A 663 -3.25 22.09 8.51
N VAL A 664 -4.37 22.55 7.94
CA VAL A 664 -4.40 23.33 6.69
C VAL A 664 -3.66 24.67 6.85
N HIS A 665 -3.71 25.31 8.01
CA HIS A 665 -2.97 26.54 8.29
C HIS A 665 -1.45 26.28 8.40
N TYR A 666 -1.02 25.20 9.04
CA TYR A 666 0.38 24.76 9.04
C TYR A 666 0.86 24.37 7.64
N VAL A 667 0.08 23.63 6.85
CA VAL A 667 0.42 23.29 5.46
C VAL A 667 0.56 24.56 4.60
N LYS A 668 -0.39 25.50 4.66
CA LYS A 668 -0.27 26.80 3.98
C LYS A 668 0.92 27.62 4.49
N GLY A 669 1.25 27.52 5.78
CA GLY A 669 2.44 28.13 6.39
C GLY A 669 3.74 27.56 5.82
N THR A 670 3.86 26.24 5.74
CA THR A 670 5.02 25.55 5.15
C THR A 670 5.12 25.75 3.64
N GLU A 671 4.00 25.76 2.90
CA GLU A 671 3.98 26.09 1.47
C GLU A 671 4.46 27.54 1.24
N LYS A 672 3.93 28.51 2.01
CA LYS A 672 4.36 29.91 1.96
C LYS A 672 5.84 30.07 2.36
N MET A 673 6.34 29.27 3.30
CA MET A 673 7.75 29.24 3.67
C MET A 673 8.62 28.61 2.58
N MET A 674 8.24 27.47 2.00
CA MET A 674 8.94 26.86 0.87
C MET A 674 8.93 27.76 -0.36
N ARG A 675 7.86 28.52 -0.60
CA ARG A 675 7.79 29.52 -1.66
C ARG A 675 8.74 30.68 -1.38
N LYS A 676 8.70 31.29 -0.17
CA LYS A 676 9.69 32.30 0.25
C LYS A 676 11.14 31.77 0.13
N MET A 677 11.42 30.52 0.52
CA MET A 677 12.75 29.90 0.40
C MET A 677 13.14 29.62 -1.06
N LYS A 678 12.20 29.20 -1.92
CA LYS A 678 12.43 29.01 -3.36
C LYS A 678 12.72 30.35 -4.05
N ASP A 679 11.97 31.39 -3.69
CA ASP A 679 12.15 32.75 -4.19
C ASP A 679 13.46 33.38 -3.67
N GLU A 680 13.92 33.01 -2.48
CA GLU A 680 15.24 33.40 -1.97
C GLU A 680 16.37 32.60 -2.63
N LEU A 681 16.17 31.31 -2.90
CA LEU A 681 17.12 30.47 -3.64
C LEU A 681 17.25 30.92 -5.10
N THR A 682 16.17 31.36 -5.75
CA THR A 682 16.25 31.94 -7.10
C THR A 682 16.94 33.30 -7.06
N LYS A 683 16.65 34.17 -6.08
CA LYS A 683 17.42 35.41 -5.84
C LYS A 683 18.91 35.13 -5.66
N GLN A 684 19.28 34.20 -4.78
CA GLN A 684 20.68 33.82 -4.55
C GLN A 684 21.32 33.19 -5.79
N LYS A 685 20.58 32.45 -6.61
CA LYS A 685 21.07 31.99 -7.92
C LYS A 685 21.29 33.15 -8.89
N THR A 686 20.36 34.09 -9.02
CA THR A 686 20.57 35.29 -9.86
C THR A 686 21.68 36.18 -9.33
N LEU A 687 21.88 36.26 -8.01
CA LEU A 687 22.95 37.07 -7.41
C LEU A 687 24.32 36.39 -7.57
N ASN A 688 24.41 35.05 -7.45
CA ASN A 688 25.61 34.31 -7.80
C ASN A 688 25.90 34.36 -9.31
N GLN A 689 24.88 34.30 -10.17
CA GLN A 689 25.03 34.45 -11.62
C GLN A 689 25.47 35.87 -11.99
N ASN A 690 24.95 36.90 -11.31
CA ASN A 690 25.41 38.27 -11.46
C ASN A 690 26.87 38.41 -10.99
N LEU A 691 27.23 37.87 -9.81
CA LEU A 691 28.61 37.87 -9.33
C LEU A 691 29.57 37.07 -10.25
N GLN A 692 29.10 35.99 -10.87
CA GLN A 692 29.84 35.26 -11.90
C GLN A 692 30.02 36.14 -13.15
N SER A 693 28.97 36.83 -13.61
CA SER A 693 29.07 37.77 -14.73
C SER A 693 29.90 39.03 -14.41
N GLU A 694 30.00 39.43 -13.12
CA GLU A 694 30.91 40.47 -12.66
C GLU A 694 32.35 39.96 -12.54
N LEU A 695 32.57 38.67 -12.26
CA LEU A 695 33.90 38.05 -12.33
C LEU A 695 34.36 37.90 -13.78
N GLU A 696 33.51 37.37 -14.66
CA GLU A 696 33.77 37.28 -16.11
C GLU A 696 33.96 38.68 -16.72
N GLY A 697 33.09 39.63 -16.38
CA GLY A 697 33.20 41.04 -16.77
C GLY A 697 34.36 41.82 -16.12
N ARG A 698 35.04 41.24 -15.13
CA ARG A 698 36.33 41.71 -14.58
C ARG A 698 37.52 40.87 -15.07
N SER A 699 37.28 39.82 -15.83
CA SER A 699 38.30 38.93 -16.41
C SER A 699 38.78 39.39 -17.80
N ASP A 700 38.37 40.59 -18.25
CA ASP A 700 38.90 41.26 -19.44
C ASP A 700 39.81 42.46 -19.05
N PRO A 701 41.14 42.32 -19.11
CA PRO A 701 42.08 43.25 -18.49
C PRO A 701 42.38 44.48 -19.38
N GLY A 702 41.39 45.32 -19.69
CA GLY A 702 41.68 46.68 -20.15
C GLY A 702 40.62 47.42 -20.96
N SER A 703 39.61 48.01 -20.31
CA SER A 703 38.82 49.07 -20.94
C SER A 703 38.25 50.11 -19.96
N ARG A 704 38.13 51.35 -20.44
CA ARG A 704 37.33 52.46 -19.88
C ARG A 704 37.75 53.07 -18.52
N ILE A 705 39.05 53.35 -18.34
CA ILE A 705 39.47 54.58 -17.65
C ILE A 705 39.77 55.68 -18.71
N ARG A 706 38.73 56.29 -19.29
CA ARG A 706 38.79 57.61 -19.94
C ARG A 706 37.38 58.14 -20.26
N ALA A 707 37.23 59.48 -20.22
CA ALA A 707 35.97 60.23 -20.22
C ALA A 707 35.13 59.97 -18.94
N LEU A 708 34.44 60.95 -18.36
CA LEU A 708 34.08 62.28 -18.87
C LEU A 708 34.66 63.41 -18.02
N ASN A 709 35.18 64.46 -18.66
CA ASN A 709 35.43 65.77 -18.04
C ASN A 709 35.43 66.83 -19.15
N GLY A 710 34.34 67.61 -19.29
CA GLY A 710 34.05 68.20 -20.61
C GLY A 710 32.94 69.25 -20.76
N ARG A 711 32.70 70.11 -19.76
CA ARG A 711 32.30 71.52 -19.97
C ARG A 711 31.12 71.81 -20.94
N GLY A 712 29.89 71.48 -20.53
CA GLY A 712 28.65 72.08 -21.04
C GLY A 712 28.06 73.11 -20.07
N THR A 713 27.26 74.07 -20.54
CA THR A 713 26.67 75.15 -19.70
C THR A 713 25.33 74.75 -19.06
N PRO A 714 25.10 75.01 -17.75
CA PRO A 714 23.93 74.49 -17.03
C PRO A 714 22.72 75.44 -17.04
N SER A 715 21.58 75.02 -17.62
CA SER A 715 20.27 75.69 -17.46
C SER A 715 19.02 74.79 -17.42
N SER A 716 19.11 73.48 -17.71
CA SER A 716 17.96 72.54 -17.63
C SER A 716 18.13 71.51 -16.50
N GLU A 717 19.31 70.89 -16.46
CA GLU A 717 19.66 69.72 -15.66
C GLU A 717 19.55 69.92 -14.12
N SER A 718 19.45 71.17 -13.65
CA SER A 718 19.22 71.48 -12.23
C SER A 718 17.79 71.10 -11.78
N SER A 719 16.80 71.21 -12.66
CA SER A 719 15.43 70.74 -12.37
C SER A 719 15.42 69.21 -12.27
N ASP A 720 15.97 68.55 -13.30
CA ASP A 720 16.04 67.10 -13.39
C ASP A 720 16.83 66.49 -12.22
N ALA A 721 17.98 67.08 -11.84
CA ALA A 721 18.76 66.64 -10.68
C ALA A 721 18.00 66.84 -9.35
N HIS A 722 17.25 67.93 -9.19
CA HIS A 722 16.47 68.17 -7.97
C HIS A 722 15.22 67.27 -7.90
N GLU A 723 14.62 66.90 -9.03
CA GLU A 723 13.57 65.88 -9.09
C GLU A 723 14.11 64.47 -8.86
N VAL A 724 15.27 64.11 -9.44
CA VAL A 724 15.96 62.84 -9.16
C VAL A 724 16.30 62.72 -7.67
N LEU A 725 16.83 63.75 -7.03
CA LEU A 725 17.10 63.75 -5.59
C LEU A 725 15.81 63.67 -4.74
N ARG A 726 14.70 64.31 -5.17
CA ARG A 726 13.39 64.14 -4.52
C ARG A 726 12.86 62.72 -4.67
N ASN A 727 12.96 62.14 -5.86
CA ASN A 727 12.51 60.77 -6.13
C ASN A 727 13.34 59.76 -5.34
N GLN A 728 14.67 59.93 -5.29
CA GLN A 728 15.55 59.13 -4.43
C GLN A 728 15.20 59.27 -2.94
N LEU A 729 14.89 60.47 -2.44
CA LEU A 729 14.45 60.67 -1.06
C LEU A 729 13.09 60.02 -0.79
N ILE A 730 12.13 60.12 -1.71
CA ILE A 730 10.81 59.48 -1.64
C ILE A 730 10.96 57.95 -1.64
N ASP A 731 11.81 57.38 -2.49
CA ASP A 731 12.01 55.94 -2.59
C ASP A 731 12.83 55.38 -1.42
N ALA A 732 13.79 56.15 -0.87
CA ALA A 732 14.44 55.85 0.40
C ALA A 732 13.43 55.90 1.57
N GLN A 733 12.52 56.89 1.60
CA GLN A 733 11.46 56.97 2.61
C GLN A 733 10.47 55.79 2.48
N ARG A 734 10.11 55.38 1.26
CA ARG A 734 9.33 54.16 0.97
C ARG A 734 10.10 52.88 1.32
N GLN A 735 11.43 52.86 1.20
CA GLN A 735 12.27 51.74 1.63
C GLN A 735 12.32 51.64 3.15
N VAL A 736 12.49 52.76 3.86
CA VAL A 736 12.41 52.81 5.33
C VAL A 736 11.00 52.43 5.82
N GLN A 737 9.94 52.81 5.12
CA GLN A 737 8.57 52.36 5.45
C GLN A 737 8.39 50.85 5.22
N ARG A 738 8.92 50.28 4.13
CA ARG A 738 8.94 48.83 3.89
C ARG A 738 9.71 48.09 4.98
N LEU A 739 10.96 48.48 5.25
CA LEU A 739 11.79 47.89 6.32
C LEU A 739 11.14 47.99 7.72
N ASN A 740 10.38 49.05 8.00
CA ASN A 740 9.59 49.15 9.23
C ASN A 740 8.31 48.27 9.22
N GLY A 741 7.75 47.96 8.05
CA GLY A 741 6.74 46.92 7.89
C GLY A 741 7.34 45.53 8.13
N ASP A 742 8.44 45.22 7.47
CA ASP A 742 9.16 43.96 7.57
C ASP A 742 9.61 43.69 9.02
N ASN A 743 10.13 44.70 9.73
CA ASN A 743 10.47 44.60 11.16
C ASN A 743 9.25 44.32 12.05
N ARG A 744 8.04 44.73 11.66
CA ARG A 744 6.81 44.38 12.39
C ARG A 744 6.34 42.96 12.05
N GLU A 745 6.42 42.51 10.79
CA GLU A 745 6.17 41.10 10.42
C GLU A 745 7.15 40.18 11.16
N LEU A 746 8.44 40.54 11.23
CA LEU A 746 9.46 39.78 11.93
C LEU A 746 9.24 39.71 13.44
N ARG A 747 8.86 40.82 14.10
CA ARG A 747 8.50 40.79 15.53
C ARG A 747 7.28 39.92 15.79
N LEU A 748 6.19 40.12 15.05
CA LEU A 748 5.01 39.24 15.15
C LEU A 748 5.34 37.77 14.82
N ARG A 749 6.35 37.50 14.00
CA ARG A 749 6.82 36.13 13.76
C ARG A 749 7.66 35.57 14.92
N ILE A 750 8.43 36.39 15.62
CA ILE A 750 9.11 36.01 16.87
C ILE A 750 8.06 35.73 17.95
N ASP A 751 7.14 36.67 18.22
CA ASP A 751 6.09 36.51 19.24
C ASP A 751 5.22 35.26 18.98
N THR A 752 4.99 34.86 17.72
CA THR A 752 4.26 33.62 17.40
C THR A 752 5.11 32.38 17.59
N LEU A 753 6.38 32.38 17.19
CA LEU A 753 7.31 31.28 17.45
C LEU A 753 7.59 31.08 18.95
N GLU A 754 7.59 32.13 19.76
CA GLU A 754 7.72 32.04 21.21
C GLU A 754 6.51 31.33 21.84
N ARG A 755 5.28 31.68 21.43
CA ARG A 755 4.06 30.97 21.85
C ARG A 755 4.00 29.53 21.35
N ASP A 756 4.42 29.27 20.11
CA ASP A 756 4.56 27.92 19.55
C ASP A 756 5.52 27.08 20.43
N LEU A 757 6.63 27.67 20.89
CA LEU A 757 7.61 27.02 21.78
C LEU A 757 7.10 26.82 23.22
N GLU A 758 6.30 27.75 23.75
CA GLU A 758 5.63 27.58 25.05
C GLU A 758 4.61 26.44 24.99
N HIS A 759 3.72 26.43 24.00
CA HIS A 759 2.75 25.36 23.81
C HIS A 759 3.41 23.99 23.61
N MET A 760 4.51 23.91 22.84
CA MET A 760 5.26 22.66 22.67
C MET A 760 5.94 22.19 23.96
N ARG A 761 6.34 23.08 24.88
CA ARG A 761 6.84 22.70 26.21
C ARG A 761 5.73 22.13 27.07
N ASP A 762 4.57 22.78 27.11
CA ASP A 762 3.41 22.30 27.88
C ASP A 762 2.92 20.94 27.37
N ASN A 763 2.91 20.72 26.05
CA ASN A 763 2.59 19.42 25.44
C ASN A 763 3.59 18.32 25.84
N VAL A 764 4.89 18.64 25.94
CA VAL A 764 5.90 17.68 26.45
C VAL A 764 5.69 17.38 27.94
N ILE A 765 5.38 18.39 28.76
CA ILE A 765 5.10 18.21 30.20
C ILE A 765 3.82 17.37 30.41
N ALA A 766 2.78 17.59 29.60
CA ALA A 766 1.57 16.78 29.63
C ALA A 766 1.82 15.33 29.20
N SER A 767 2.56 15.13 28.10
CA SER A 767 2.97 13.80 27.60
C SER A 767 3.83 13.03 28.61
N GLN A 768 4.73 13.73 29.32
CA GLN A 768 5.53 13.13 30.39
C GLN A 768 4.65 12.66 31.55
N ARG A 769 3.73 13.50 32.05
CA ARG A 769 2.78 13.12 33.10
C ARG A 769 1.90 11.94 32.69
N GLU A 770 1.40 11.91 31.45
CA GLU A 770 0.62 10.76 30.96
C GLU A 770 1.49 9.49 30.92
N SER A 771 2.80 9.60 30.61
CA SER A 771 3.71 8.46 30.67
C SER A 771 4.00 7.98 32.09
N ASP A 772 4.12 8.89 33.07
CA ASP A 772 4.30 8.56 34.49
C ASP A 772 3.04 7.88 35.07
N GLU A 773 1.84 8.38 34.72
CA GLU A 773 0.56 7.77 35.08
C GLU A 773 0.37 6.38 34.45
N ARG A 774 0.77 6.22 33.17
CA ARG A 774 0.77 4.91 32.49
C ARG A 774 1.76 3.92 33.12
N LEU A 775 2.94 4.37 33.55
CA LEU A 775 3.92 3.52 34.26
C LEU A 775 3.36 3.06 35.61
N SER A 776 2.82 3.97 36.42
CA SER A 776 2.16 3.62 37.69
C SER A 776 1.01 2.62 37.47
N ARG A 777 0.22 2.77 36.40
CA ARG A 777 -0.84 1.81 36.07
C ARG A 777 -0.32 0.45 35.56
N ILE A 778 0.89 0.39 34.99
CA ILE A 778 1.55 -0.88 34.66
C ILE A 778 2.02 -1.57 35.94
N GLU A 779 2.64 -0.85 36.89
CA GLU A 779 3.06 -1.40 38.19
C GLU A 779 1.87 -1.96 38.99
N GLU A 780 0.70 -1.31 38.97
CA GLU A 780 -0.54 -1.84 39.55
C GLU A 780 -0.97 -3.17 38.89
N LEU A 781 -0.95 -3.22 37.56
CA LEU A 781 -1.37 -4.39 36.79
C LEU A 781 -0.38 -5.56 36.89
N GLU A 782 0.92 -5.28 37.01
CA GLU A 782 1.93 -6.32 37.23
C GLU A 782 1.75 -6.98 38.60
N GLN A 783 1.49 -6.21 39.66
CA GLN A 783 1.14 -6.75 40.97
C GLN A 783 -0.17 -7.57 40.95
N ASP A 784 -1.19 -7.15 40.19
CA ASP A 784 -2.43 -7.93 40.04
C ASP A 784 -2.22 -9.21 39.23
N VAL A 785 -1.35 -9.19 38.22
CA VAL A 785 -0.93 -10.40 37.50
C VAL A 785 -0.16 -11.36 38.43
N GLU A 786 0.75 -10.86 39.27
CA GLU A 786 1.42 -11.68 40.30
C GLU A 786 0.41 -12.28 41.30
N ARG A 787 -0.56 -11.51 41.79
CA ARG A 787 -1.64 -11.99 42.66
C ARG A 787 -2.45 -13.10 41.99
N LEU A 788 -2.80 -12.94 40.72
CA LEU A 788 -3.55 -13.93 39.94
C LEU A 788 -2.72 -15.17 39.61
N GLN A 789 -1.42 -15.03 39.30
CA GLN A 789 -0.52 -16.17 39.09
C GLN A 789 -0.33 -16.98 40.37
N ASN A 790 -0.08 -16.33 41.50
CA ASN A 790 0.00 -17.00 42.80
C ASN A 790 -1.30 -17.71 43.16
N SER A 791 -2.46 -17.07 42.94
CA SER A 791 -3.78 -17.69 43.12
C SER A 791 -3.98 -18.91 42.21
N LEU A 792 -3.56 -18.82 40.94
CA LEU A 792 -3.65 -19.93 39.97
C LEU A 792 -2.73 -21.10 40.33
N VAL A 793 -1.51 -20.85 40.82
CA VAL A 793 -0.60 -21.89 41.32
C VAL A 793 -1.17 -22.58 42.55
N ILE A 794 -1.74 -21.82 43.50
CA ILE A 794 -2.45 -22.38 44.66
C ILE A 794 -3.66 -23.23 44.23
N ALA A 795 -4.45 -22.76 43.25
CA ALA A 795 -5.60 -23.48 42.73
C ALA A 795 -5.23 -24.74 41.91
N ARG A 796 -4.03 -24.79 41.31
CA ARG A 796 -3.46 -25.97 40.65
C ARG A 796 -2.83 -26.97 41.63
N GLY A 797 -2.56 -26.56 42.87
CA GLY A 797 -1.90 -27.39 43.89
C GLY A 797 -0.40 -27.61 43.67
N GLY A 798 0.21 -26.97 42.67
CA GLY A 798 1.60 -27.20 42.27
C GLY A 798 1.94 -26.56 40.92
N HIS A 799 3.06 -27.00 40.33
CA HIS A 799 3.55 -26.56 39.01
C HIS A 799 3.46 -27.67 37.95
N ASP A 800 2.84 -28.81 38.28
CA ASP A 800 2.83 -30.00 37.43
C ASP A 800 1.89 -29.83 36.22
N GLU A 801 2.27 -30.43 35.09
CA GLU A 801 1.49 -30.39 33.84
C GLU A 801 0.10 -31.02 34.00
N THR A 802 -0.88 -30.49 33.29
CA THR A 802 -2.25 -31.03 33.39
C THR A 802 -2.40 -32.33 32.58
N LEU A 803 -3.20 -33.28 33.06
CA LEU A 803 -3.46 -34.54 32.34
C LEU A 803 -3.99 -34.30 30.90
N LEU A 804 -4.71 -33.20 30.68
CA LEU A 804 -5.21 -32.79 29.36
C LEU A 804 -4.09 -32.43 28.38
N GLU A 805 -3.01 -31.85 28.90
CA GLU A 805 -1.82 -31.38 28.18
C GLU A 805 -0.92 -32.55 27.79
N GLN A 806 -0.75 -33.51 28.71
CA GLN A 806 -0.09 -34.80 28.45
C GLN A 806 -0.83 -35.60 27.35
N LEU A 807 -2.15 -35.73 27.46
CA LEU A 807 -2.98 -36.40 26.44
C LEU A 807 -2.99 -35.65 25.09
N SER A 808 -2.88 -34.32 25.10
CA SER A 808 -2.71 -33.51 23.89
C SER A 808 -1.38 -33.85 23.20
N ASN A 809 -0.27 -33.85 23.95
CA ASN A 809 1.06 -34.16 23.45
C ASN A 809 1.12 -35.55 22.82
N GLU A 810 0.59 -36.57 23.50
CA GLU A 810 0.47 -37.95 23.00
C GLU A 810 -0.35 -38.02 21.69
N ASN A 811 -1.48 -37.30 21.60
CA ASN A 811 -2.29 -37.21 20.38
C ASN A 811 -1.53 -36.58 19.20
N THR A 812 -0.64 -35.60 19.45
CA THR A 812 0.24 -35.06 18.38
C THR A 812 1.33 -36.04 17.97
N SER A 813 1.78 -36.95 18.84
CA SER A 813 2.76 -37.98 18.49
C SER A 813 2.17 -38.97 17.50
N LEU A 814 1.00 -39.53 17.83
CA LEU A 814 0.28 -40.51 17.01
C LEU A 814 -0.09 -39.98 15.61
N LYS A 815 -0.34 -38.66 15.47
CA LYS A 815 -0.59 -38.03 14.16
C LYS A 815 0.66 -38.06 13.27
N ARG A 816 1.83 -37.71 13.81
CA ARG A 816 3.11 -37.73 13.05
C ARG A 816 3.47 -39.15 12.60
N GLU A 817 3.22 -40.16 13.45
CA GLU A 817 3.42 -41.57 13.07
C GLU A 817 2.48 -42.01 11.94
N ASN A 818 1.20 -41.58 11.98
CA ASN A 818 0.22 -41.90 10.94
C ASN A 818 0.56 -41.20 9.60
N GLU A 819 1.02 -39.95 9.64
CA GLU A 819 1.54 -39.23 8.47
C GLU A 819 2.77 -39.94 7.86
N GLN A 820 3.71 -40.40 8.68
CA GLN A 820 4.88 -41.17 8.22
C GLN A 820 4.50 -42.52 7.61
N LEU A 821 3.55 -43.25 8.21
CA LEU A 821 3.03 -44.51 7.67
C LEU A 821 2.31 -44.27 6.34
N SER A 822 1.50 -43.21 6.24
CA SER A 822 0.80 -42.83 5.02
C SER A 822 1.77 -42.48 3.88
N HIS A 823 2.83 -41.71 4.18
CA HIS A 823 3.88 -41.40 3.23
C HIS A 823 4.64 -42.66 2.75
N LYS A 824 4.91 -43.59 3.66
CA LYS A 824 5.55 -44.88 3.35
C LYS A 824 4.67 -45.82 2.52
N ILE A 825 3.34 -45.76 2.69
CA ILE A 825 2.38 -46.48 1.83
C ILE A 825 2.35 -45.87 0.42
N GLY A 826 2.38 -44.54 0.29
CA GLY A 826 2.48 -43.86 -1.00
C GLY A 826 3.71 -44.30 -1.81
N LEU A 827 4.89 -44.29 -1.18
CA LEU A 827 6.16 -44.75 -1.78
C LEU A 827 6.15 -46.22 -2.23
N LEU A 828 5.29 -47.07 -1.67
CA LEU A 828 5.14 -48.47 -2.10
C LEU A 828 4.16 -48.64 -3.26
N LEU A 829 3.25 -47.69 -3.49
CA LEU A 829 2.26 -47.71 -4.57
C LEU A 829 2.78 -47.09 -5.87
N GLU A 830 3.79 -46.22 -5.83
CA GLU A 830 4.40 -45.61 -7.02
C GLU A 830 5.29 -46.57 -7.82
N VAL A 831 5.68 -47.72 -7.26
CA VAL A 831 6.66 -48.65 -7.88
C VAL A 831 6.05 -49.55 -8.98
N ASP A 832 4.74 -49.83 -8.93
CA ASP A 832 4.10 -50.88 -9.75
C ASP A 832 3.36 -50.38 -11.02
N GLN A 833 3.58 -49.13 -11.47
CA GLN A 833 2.96 -48.60 -12.71
C GLN A 833 3.96 -48.21 -13.82
N PRO A 834 4.30 -49.14 -14.74
CA PRO A 834 5.02 -48.81 -15.97
C PRO A 834 4.08 -48.25 -17.05
N SER A 835 4.24 -46.97 -17.41
CA SER A 835 3.40 -46.30 -18.41
C SER A 835 3.95 -46.41 -19.85
N PHE A 836 3.39 -47.29 -20.67
CA PHE A 836 3.53 -47.26 -22.14
C PHE A 836 2.27 -47.82 -22.82
N GLY A 837 2.00 -47.46 -24.08
CA GLY A 837 0.72 -47.78 -24.73
C GLY A 837 0.78 -48.06 -26.23
N ALA A 838 -0.41 -48.04 -26.83
CA ALA A 838 -0.73 -48.14 -28.26
C ALA A 838 -0.73 -49.54 -28.95
N ARG A 839 -1.97 -50.05 -29.08
CA ARG A 839 -2.51 -50.86 -30.21
C ARG A 839 -2.14 -52.36 -30.30
N PRO A 840 -2.99 -53.18 -30.99
CA PRO A 840 -2.98 -54.64 -30.83
C PRO A 840 -2.37 -55.39 -32.01
N ILE A 841 -1.84 -56.59 -31.73
CA ILE A 841 -1.74 -57.71 -32.69
C ILE A 841 -1.76 -59.04 -31.91
N SER A 842 -2.27 -60.10 -32.53
CA SER A 842 -2.47 -61.42 -31.94
C SER A 842 -1.22 -62.32 -32.00
N GLY A 843 -0.94 -63.12 -30.96
CA GLY A 843 0.05 -64.21 -31.09
C GLY A 843 0.43 -65.00 -29.83
N ILE A 844 -0.31 -66.10 -29.56
CA ILE A 844 0.22 -67.45 -29.21
C ILE A 844 1.16 -67.63 -27.97
N SER A 845 0.74 -68.53 -27.07
CA SER A 845 1.52 -69.26 -26.03
C SER A 845 2.18 -68.46 -24.88
N GLU A 846 2.21 -68.94 -23.62
CA GLU A 846 1.54 -70.12 -23.03
C GLU A 846 1.26 -70.00 -21.51
N ARG A 847 0.64 -71.04 -20.94
CA ARG A 847 0.15 -71.17 -19.55
C ARG A 847 1.33 -71.34 -18.55
N ARG A 848 1.21 -71.15 -17.23
CA ARG A 848 0.09 -71.35 -16.27
C ARG A 848 0.08 -70.21 -15.24
N VAL A 849 -1.04 -69.57 -14.90
CA VAL A 849 -2.22 -70.07 -14.14
C VAL A 849 -1.88 -70.43 -12.69
N SER A 850 -2.16 -69.48 -11.80
CA SER A 850 -2.23 -69.62 -10.34
C SER A 850 -3.56 -70.26 -9.89
N THR A 851 -3.60 -70.75 -8.64
CA THR A 851 -4.83 -71.17 -7.95
C THR A 851 -4.83 -70.70 -6.50
N SER A 852 -5.53 -69.59 -6.20
CA SER A 852 -6.07 -69.22 -4.86
C SER A 852 -6.40 -67.73 -4.80
N SER A 853 -7.62 -67.34 -5.19
CA SER A 853 -8.40 -66.21 -4.62
C SER A 853 -9.66 -66.04 -5.47
N SER A 854 -10.77 -66.65 -5.05
CA SER A 854 -12.07 -66.55 -5.75
C SER A 854 -13.20 -66.08 -4.83
N GLU A 855 -12.90 -65.82 -3.56
CA GLU A 855 -13.89 -65.63 -2.49
C GLU A 855 -14.04 -64.14 -2.14
N ASN A 856 -12.92 -63.41 -2.00
CA ASN A 856 -12.94 -61.96 -1.73
C ASN A 856 -13.59 -61.12 -2.84
N ALA A 857 -13.55 -61.58 -4.11
CA ALA A 857 -14.12 -60.83 -5.23
C ALA A 857 -15.65 -60.66 -5.09
N MET A 858 -16.36 -61.74 -4.73
CA MET A 858 -17.81 -61.74 -4.52
C MET A 858 -18.21 -60.81 -3.36
N ALA A 859 -17.38 -60.71 -2.31
CA ALA A 859 -17.65 -59.85 -1.17
C ALA A 859 -17.58 -58.34 -1.51
N PHE A 860 -16.64 -57.93 -2.37
CA PHE A 860 -16.58 -56.54 -2.84
C PHE A 860 -17.69 -56.20 -3.84
N GLU A 861 -18.14 -57.15 -4.65
CA GLU A 861 -19.27 -56.95 -5.57
C GLU A 861 -20.62 -56.84 -4.84
N HIS A 862 -20.81 -57.58 -3.74
CA HIS A 862 -21.94 -57.38 -2.84
C HIS A 862 -21.91 -56.01 -2.14
N LEU A 863 -20.77 -55.59 -1.58
CA LEU A 863 -20.66 -54.27 -0.96
C LEU A 863 -20.85 -53.10 -1.95
N SER A 864 -20.48 -53.27 -3.23
CA SER A 864 -20.71 -52.23 -4.24
C SER A 864 -22.18 -52.12 -4.66
N SER A 865 -22.90 -53.24 -4.74
CA SER A 865 -24.34 -53.24 -5.04
C SER A 865 -25.19 -52.71 -3.87
N GLU A 866 -24.87 -53.06 -2.62
CA GLU A 866 -25.51 -52.48 -1.44
C GLU A 866 -25.30 -50.95 -1.35
N LEU A 867 -24.16 -50.44 -1.80
CA LEU A 867 -23.85 -49.01 -1.81
C LEU A 867 -24.58 -48.25 -2.94
N ASP A 868 -24.69 -48.82 -4.14
CA ASP A 868 -25.51 -48.21 -5.21
C ASP A 868 -27.02 -48.23 -4.86
N ASP A 869 -27.51 -49.28 -4.20
CA ASP A 869 -28.89 -49.30 -3.66
C ASP A 869 -29.09 -48.28 -2.53
N TRP A 870 -28.11 -48.06 -1.65
CA TRP A 870 -28.14 -46.96 -0.68
C TRP A 870 -28.18 -45.59 -1.36
N GLN A 871 -27.38 -45.41 -2.42
CA GLN A 871 -27.34 -44.17 -3.19
C GLN A 871 -28.66 -43.93 -3.96
N ARG A 872 -29.33 -44.99 -4.44
CA ARG A 872 -30.69 -44.96 -5.02
C ARG A 872 -31.77 -44.65 -3.97
N GLN A 873 -31.66 -45.20 -2.76
CA GLN A 873 -32.56 -44.85 -1.66
C GLN A 873 -32.40 -43.38 -1.24
N LEU A 874 -31.16 -42.87 -1.14
CA LEU A 874 -30.92 -41.45 -0.89
C LEU A 874 -31.49 -40.56 -2.01
N ALA A 875 -31.24 -40.89 -3.28
CA ALA A 875 -31.77 -40.13 -4.42
C ALA A 875 -33.31 -40.12 -4.46
N SER A 876 -33.97 -41.26 -4.21
CA SER A 876 -35.44 -41.33 -4.16
C SER A 876 -36.04 -40.62 -2.94
N SER A 877 -35.36 -40.65 -1.78
CA SER A 877 -35.79 -39.89 -0.59
C SER A 877 -35.75 -38.37 -0.83
N MET A 878 -34.72 -37.87 -1.53
CA MET A 878 -34.57 -36.46 -1.91
C MET A 878 -35.56 -36.05 -3.01
N SER A 879 -35.91 -36.96 -3.92
CA SER A 879 -36.87 -36.70 -5.02
C SER A 879 -38.32 -36.53 -4.54
N SER A 880 -38.65 -36.94 -3.31
CA SER A 880 -40.03 -36.99 -2.80
C SER A 880 -40.54 -35.70 -2.12
N ARG A 881 -39.74 -34.61 -2.07
CA ARG A 881 -40.18 -33.28 -1.61
C ARG A 881 -40.35 -32.32 -2.79
N ARG A 882 -41.62 -32.10 -3.19
CA ARG A 882 -42.01 -31.18 -4.26
C ARG A 882 -41.64 -29.72 -3.94
N PRO A 883 -41.14 -28.94 -4.92
CA PRO A 883 -41.30 -27.50 -4.93
C PRO A 883 -42.79 -27.13 -5.02
N ILE A 884 -43.19 -25.98 -4.46
CA ILE A 884 -44.53 -25.40 -4.64
C ILE A 884 -44.36 -24.05 -5.34
N ALA A 885 -44.63 -24.06 -6.64
CA ALA A 885 -44.85 -22.89 -7.49
C ALA A 885 -45.83 -23.30 -8.61
N ASP A 886 -46.37 -22.29 -9.30
CA ASP A 886 -47.08 -22.38 -10.58
C ASP A 886 -48.34 -23.29 -10.62
N PHE A 887 -49.48 -22.67 -10.29
CA PHE A 887 -50.79 -23.08 -10.78
C PHE A 887 -51.33 -21.98 -11.71
N GLU A 888 -51.29 -22.21 -13.03
CA GLU A 888 -51.77 -21.23 -14.02
C GLU A 888 -52.98 -21.73 -14.83
N SER A 889 -54.04 -20.93 -14.82
CA SER A 889 -55.15 -20.90 -15.78
C SER A 889 -56.04 -22.15 -16.00
N SER A 890 -57.34 -21.99 -15.74
CA SER A 890 -58.37 -22.27 -16.75
C SER A 890 -59.66 -21.48 -16.46
N PRO A 891 -60.48 -21.17 -17.50
CA PRO A 891 -61.39 -20.02 -17.43
C PRO A 891 -62.88 -20.37 -17.27
N LEU A 892 -63.69 -19.35 -16.90
CA LEU A 892 -65.04 -19.00 -17.40
C LEU A 892 -65.83 -18.23 -16.31
N GLY A 893 -66.73 -17.32 -16.71
CA GLY A 893 -67.90 -16.96 -15.87
C GLY A 893 -68.02 -15.53 -15.29
N HIS A 894 -68.35 -14.56 -16.16
CA HIS A 894 -69.42 -13.56 -15.91
C HIS A 894 -69.36 -12.55 -14.73
N ASN A 895 -69.14 -11.28 -15.12
CA ASN A 895 -70.03 -10.11 -14.91
C ASN A 895 -70.39 -9.55 -13.50
N ARG A 896 -70.19 -8.21 -13.41
CA ARG A 896 -71.03 -7.18 -12.74
C ARG A 896 -71.19 -7.18 -11.20
N ASN A 897 -70.50 -6.24 -10.54
CA ASN A 897 -71.02 -5.00 -9.91
C ASN A 897 -69.92 -4.40 -8.97
N ARG A 898 -69.75 -3.08 -8.80
CA ARG A 898 -70.50 -2.14 -7.93
C ARG A 898 -70.79 -2.77 -6.53
N SER A 899 -70.45 -2.16 -5.39
CA SER A 899 -70.11 -0.76 -5.11
C SER A 899 -69.28 -0.56 -3.82
N ARG A 900 -68.84 0.70 -3.62
CA ARG A 900 -68.53 1.36 -2.32
C ARG A 900 -69.67 1.22 -1.29
N PRO A 901 -69.50 1.54 0.02
CA PRO A 901 -68.62 2.57 0.62
C PRO A 901 -67.11 2.45 0.40
#